data_AF-A0A916HWL3-F1
#
_entry.id   AF-A0A916HWL3-F1
#
_cell.length_a   1.000
_cell.length_b   1.000
_cell.length_c   1.000
_cell.angle_alpha   90.00
_cell.angle_beta   90.00
_cell.angle_gamma   90.00
#
_symmetry.space_group_name_H-M   'P 1'
#
loop_
_entity.id
_entity.type
_entity.pdbx_description
1 polymer ?
#
loop_
_entity_poly.entity_id
_entity_poly.type
_entity_poly.pdbx_seq_one_letter_code
_entity_poly.pdbx_strand_id
1 'polypeptide(L)'
;MSRHVREARARRPITGLVIAASLFAVALPSRAFEFLDGRIQVHGYVEAQLRTISDGFRSQRFYASQWANLLALEIEVDLAPEGFGPFASATGFARGEVRFECIWSQACGLSPSTTLFGNRANRQPQNLSNGVTSGYSGVIRTGDSRRIQNTNGNLVEFYRAPPLDGLADLGANNLEGTFAPVLDAMITTKRLEGSLGAMVFPQGPWLPKTRIAPIGALAAVPNVTGPFPPQPPLPLRPLVPNQATGEELPHGLYSPSRALVREMDSYDTFDQNFTQGQLQWNHGASQGQTGELKEAYLDLEILEGSLFLRLGKQQIVWGKTELFRTTDQLNPQDLALSSLPSLEESRIALWAARAIYSLYDVGPLEDFRIEVAANLDGYQPIDLGKCGEPYTIFLVCAKSYGLFGHGILGLGIAGEKRPQNWWENVSGLEIGARIEFRWERFSFAITDFWGYSDLPTVDYFNEYERKVDVATGAPLDVDASALTPANALTLHPANRQAYDVVCSATVGIAGSVIPAVADNCLLDLLNSSTPIAVGITPANGLSAVLAGTRGLAGSPPAANFVLGVLTNQIGASFPVVQLNRDPGDALAYAGPLGPRSALSNYLSPQQAALLGCGPFYGTICDVEGIDLFNSEASALVQSFPQFEPGGPVATRFWNGALVKLPGSRGPGDPGYDPFVDGCTGTTDLQGSPLAPCLASNAGFGGALTLSNPQTGERFQNELGALSWNFMMLLYSLGTLQPRSDCSPLPIDENRPPTRQEILDCKFVSAVFAVTGTQRPEAVAGGNGRFGRRDFLWTGGSELQLFYQKRNVLGFATDFAEDRSKTNWSLEFTWFANEAFANTTVPRGFSTMDSLNLTISVDRPTFVNFANPSRTFFFNMQWFIRYLPEYEGLGTYTADGPWSFLGTFSVFTGYFQDRLLPALTTVYDVHSSSGAVIGQLTYRFSEVFSATIGAASFFGEPSYARIPIRQAILSNSGGDFETRTNFQGLSPIAERDEVFLLLRYTF
;
A
#
# COMPACT_ATOMS: atom_id res chain seq x y z
N MET A 1 32.61 -19.07 -40.40
CA MET A 1 33.92 -19.53 -40.91
C MET A 1 35.00 -18.85 -40.05
N SER A 2 35.92 -19.63 -39.45
CA SER A 2 37.11 -19.18 -38.66
C SER A 2 36.85 -18.56 -37.27
N ARG A 3 36.74 -19.36 -36.18
CA ARG A 3 37.82 -19.70 -35.21
C ARG A 3 38.74 -18.55 -34.81
N HIS A 4 38.61 -18.05 -33.58
CA HIS A 4 39.74 -17.78 -32.67
C HIS A 4 39.28 -17.93 -31.22
N VAL A 5 39.68 -19.06 -30.63
CA VAL A 5 39.54 -19.42 -29.22
C VAL A 5 40.61 -18.64 -28.43
N ARG A 6 40.19 -17.84 -27.44
CA ARG A 6 41.07 -17.43 -26.33
C ARG A 6 40.57 -18.11 -25.06
N GLU A 7 41.37 -19.06 -24.60
CA GLU A 7 41.28 -19.69 -23.30
C GLU A 7 41.48 -18.63 -22.20
N ALA A 8 40.39 -18.23 -21.54
CA ALA A 8 40.49 -17.56 -20.24
C ALA A 8 40.53 -18.66 -19.17
N ARG A 9 41.74 -18.92 -18.65
CA ARG A 9 41.99 -19.82 -17.53
C ARG A 9 41.01 -19.55 -16.38
N ALA A 10 40.21 -20.56 -16.04
CA ALA A 10 39.56 -20.69 -14.75
C ALA A 10 40.62 -20.66 -13.64
N ARG A 11 40.81 -19.49 -13.01
CA ARG A 11 41.53 -19.38 -11.75
C ARG A 11 40.57 -19.81 -10.64
N ARG A 12 41.01 -20.84 -9.91
CA ARG A 12 40.29 -21.58 -8.87
C ARG A 12 39.76 -20.64 -7.75
N PRO A 13 38.53 -20.82 -7.25
CA PRO A 13 37.91 -19.97 -6.23
C PRO A 13 38.21 -20.40 -4.78
N ILE A 14 39.34 -21.07 -4.55
CA ILE A 14 39.68 -21.63 -3.24
C ILE A 14 40.34 -20.56 -2.33
N THR A 15 40.85 -19.46 -2.89
CA THR A 15 41.68 -18.51 -2.15
C THR A 15 40.89 -17.66 -1.14
N GLY A 16 39.63 -17.30 -1.40
CA GLY A 16 38.83 -16.48 -0.46
C GLY A 16 38.40 -17.26 0.78
N LEU A 17 37.95 -18.50 0.60
CA LEU A 17 37.56 -19.39 1.70
C LEU A 17 38.77 -19.87 2.51
N VAL A 18 39.93 -20.03 1.85
CA VAL A 18 41.20 -20.32 2.51
C VAL A 18 41.77 -19.10 3.24
N ILE A 19 41.60 -17.86 2.77
CA ILE A 19 42.05 -16.66 3.51
C ILE A 19 41.20 -16.44 4.77
N ALA A 20 39.87 -16.59 4.68
CA ALA A 20 39.02 -16.58 5.86
C ALA A 20 39.40 -17.73 6.82
N ALA A 21 39.52 -18.98 6.32
CA ALA A 21 39.91 -20.13 7.12
C ALA A 21 41.35 -20.05 7.68
N SER A 22 42.27 -19.34 7.03
CA SER A 22 43.65 -19.16 7.52
C SER A 22 43.79 -18.00 8.51
N LEU A 23 42.90 -17.01 8.47
CA LEU A 23 42.68 -16.08 9.58
C LEU A 23 42.09 -16.79 10.81
N PHE A 24 41.22 -17.80 10.62
CA PHE A 24 40.72 -18.66 11.71
C PHE A 24 41.74 -19.70 12.23
N ALA A 25 42.87 -19.91 11.56
CA ALA A 25 43.85 -20.95 11.91
C ALA A 25 44.96 -20.49 12.87
N VAL A 26 45.03 -19.20 13.20
CA VAL A 26 45.95 -18.67 14.20
C VAL A 26 45.14 -18.22 15.41
N ALA A 27 44.87 -19.15 16.32
CA ALA A 27 44.28 -18.84 17.62
C ALA A 27 45.31 -18.02 18.43
N LEU A 28 45.25 -16.70 18.32
CA LEU A 28 45.87 -15.80 19.28
C LEU A 28 45.06 -15.87 20.59
N PRO A 29 45.68 -15.69 21.77
CA PRO A 29 44.95 -15.62 23.03
C PRO A 29 43.94 -14.45 23.00
N SER A 30 42.75 -14.61 23.60
CA SER A 30 41.82 -13.48 23.81
C SER A 30 42.51 -12.47 24.70
N ARG A 31 42.96 -11.37 24.13
CA ARG A 31 43.53 -10.25 24.87
C ARG A 31 43.15 -9.01 24.11
N ALA A 32 42.40 -8.16 24.78
CA ALA A 32 42.20 -6.79 24.34
C ALA A 32 43.56 -6.19 23.97
N PHE A 33 43.61 -5.43 22.88
CA PHE A 33 44.80 -4.66 22.57
C PHE A 33 44.85 -3.49 23.55
N GLU A 34 45.68 -3.64 24.58
CA GLU A 34 45.93 -2.62 25.59
C GLU A 34 47.03 -1.67 25.13
N PHE A 35 46.77 -0.38 25.21
CA PHE A 35 47.76 0.68 24.98
C PHE A 35 47.79 1.62 26.18
N LEU A 36 48.91 2.34 26.35
CA LEU A 36 49.09 3.35 27.41
C LEU A 36 48.80 2.80 28.81
N ASP A 37 49.45 1.68 29.18
CA ASP A 37 49.28 1.02 30.48
C ASP A 37 47.82 0.65 30.82
N GLY A 38 47.07 0.18 29.82
CA GLY A 38 45.68 -0.30 29.99
C GLY A 38 44.61 0.78 29.90
N ARG A 39 44.99 2.05 29.69
CA ARG A 39 44.05 3.18 29.54
C ARG A 39 43.26 3.16 28.24
N ILE A 40 43.77 2.49 27.21
CA ILE A 40 43.02 2.25 25.98
C ILE A 40 42.90 0.75 25.82
N GLN A 41 41.67 0.27 25.74
CA GLN A 41 41.36 -1.13 25.50
C GLN A 41 40.57 -1.25 24.20
N VAL A 42 41.06 -2.10 23.31
CA VAL A 42 40.35 -2.44 22.07
C VAL A 42 39.99 -3.91 22.12
N HIS A 43 38.70 -4.21 22.07
CA HIS A 43 38.18 -5.56 21.98
C HIS A 43 37.15 -5.64 20.86
N GLY A 44 36.79 -6.85 20.45
CA GLY A 44 35.79 -6.99 19.40
C GLY A 44 35.58 -8.42 18.95
N TYR A 45 34.87 -8.54 17.84
CA TYR A 45 34.68 -9.84 17.20
C TYR A 45 34.55 -9.72 15.70
N VAL A 46 34.94 -10.81 15.02
CA VAL A 46 34.57 -11.10 13.64
C VAL A 46 33.52 -12.19 13.67
N GLU A 47 32.41 -11.99 12.95
CA GLU A 47 31.36 -12.99 12.85
C GLU A 47 30.95 -13.21 11.39
N ALA A 48 30.79 -14.47 11.01
CA ALA A 48 30.11 -14.84 9.77
C ALA A 48 28.73 -15.40 10.09
N GLN A 49 27.68 -14.78 9.54
CA GLN A 49 26.30 -15.25 9.67
C GLN A 49 25.82 -15.80 8.32
N LEU A 50 25.31 -17.03 8.34
CA LEU A 50 24.69 -17.70 7.20
C LEU A 50 23.27 -18.05 7.58
N ARG A 51 22.29 -17.61 6.79
CA ARG A 51 20.87 -17.88 7.06
C ARG A 51 20.14 -18.28 5.79
N THR A 52 19.16 -19.16 5.96
CA THR A 52 18.25 -19.59 4.90
C THR A 52 16.83 -19.53 5.41
N ILE A 53 15.90 -19.16 4.54
CA ILE A 53 14.47 -19.14 4.82
C ILE A 53 13.77 -20.19 3.95
N SER A 54 12.72 -20.80 4.49
CA SER A 54 11.78 -21.67 3.83
C SER A 54 10.37 -21.44 4.37
N ASP A 55 9.39 -22.00 3.69
CA ASP A 55 7.99 -22.02 4.14
C ASP A 55 7.62 -23.48 4.41
N GLY A 56 7.42 -23.82 5.69
CA GLY A 56 7.13 -25.15 6.20
C GLY A 56 8.32 -26.11 6.19
N PHE A 57 9.56 -25.61 6.29
CA PHE A 57 10.81 -26.36 6.07
C PHE A 57 10.81 -27.27 4.83
N ARG A 58 10.06 -26.89 3.79
CA ARG A 58 9.97 -27.68 2.55
C ARG A 58 11.29 -27.58 1.79
N SER A 59 11.92 -28.72 1.51
CA SER A 59 13.25 -28.79 0.87
C SER A 59 13.36 -28.00 -0.45
N GLN A 60 12.27 -27.90 -1.20
CA GLN A 60 12.20 -27.18 -2.48
C GLN A 60 12.00 -25.66 -2.35
N ARG A 61 11.69 -25.15 -1.14
CA ARG A 61 11.39 -23.74 -0.87
C ARG A 61 12.50 -22.98 -0.17
N PHE A 62 13.61 -23.65 0.16
CA PHE A 62 14.76 -22.99 0.78
C PHE A 62 15.42 -21.99 -0.17
N TYR A 63 15.73 -20.81 0.36
CA TYR A 63 16.59 -19.83 -0.28
C TYR A 63 17.55 -19.21 0.72
N ALA A 64 18.75 -18.82 0.25
CA ALA A 64 19.70 -18.08 1.06
C ALA A 64 19.18 -16.65 1.28
N SER A 65 18.97 -16.27 2.53
CA SER A 65 18.49 -14.95 2.95
C SER A 65 19.63 -14.07 3.46
N GLN A 66 20.73 -14.65 3.94
CA GLN A 66 21.84 -13.89 4.49
C GLN A 66 23.18 -14.58 4.28
N TRP A 67 24.19 -13.75 4.02
CA TRP A 67 25.59 -14.11 4.17
C TRP A 67 26.33 -12.85 4.59
N ALA A 68 26.29 -12.60 5.89
CA ALA A 68 26.87 -11.43 6.51
C ALA A 68 28.28 -11.75 7.01
N ASN A 69 29.19 -10.80 6.82
CA ASN A 69 30.49 -10.77 7.48
C ASN A 69 30.52 -9.51 8.32
N LEU A 70 30.62 -9.68 9.63
CA LEU A 70 30.58 -8.59 10.60
C LEU A 70 31.96 -8.44 11.25
N LEU A 71 32.38 -7.21 11.44
CA LEU A 71 33.48 -6.81 12.30
C LEU A 71 32.94 -5.76 13.27
N ALA A 72 32.89 -6.11 14.55
CA ALA A 72 32.58 -5.19 15.63
C ALA A 72 33.87 -4.85 16.37
N LEU A 73 34.13 -3.56 16.55
CA LEU A 73 35.27 -3.00 17.27
C LEU A 73 34.76 -2.08 18.36
N GLU A 74 35.17 -2.35 19.59
CA GLU A 74 34.84 -1.59 20.78
C GLU A 74 36.13 -1.01 21.36
N ILE A 75 36.10 0.29 21.63
CA ILE A 75 37.23 1.07 22.11
C ILE A 75 36.79 1.74 23.41
N GLU A 76 37.46 1.39 24.50
CA GLU A 76 37.32 2.02 25.80
C GLU A 76 38.55 2.86 26.10
N VAL A 77 38.34 4.08 26.60
CA VAL A 77 39.40 5.03 26.91
C VAL A 77 39.19 5.64 28.30
N ASP A 78 40.11 5.38 29.22
CA ASP A 78 40.17 6.04 30.52
C ASP A 78 40.89 7.39 30.40
N LEU A 79 40.11 8.46 30.21
CA LEU A 79 40.63 9.81 29.97
C LEU A 79 41.20 10.44 31.25
N ALA A 80 40.47 10.32 32.36
CA ALA A 80 40.86 10.85 33.66
C ALA A 80 40.39 9.90 34.79
N PRO A 81 41.06 8.76 35.00
CA PRO A 81 40.66 7.78 36.02
C PRO A 81 40.85 8.28 37.46
N GLU A 82 41.75 9.24 37.67
CA GLU A 82 41.96 9.92 38.96
C GLU A 82 41.16 11.24 39.09
N GLY A 83 40.30 11.52 38.11
CA GLY A 83 39.51 12.75 38.02
C GLY A 83 40.28 13.97 37.47
N PHE A 84 39.54 15.00 37.07
CA PHE A 84 40.10 16.32 36.76
C PHE A 84 39.09 17.43 37.12
N GLY A 85 39.52 18.45 37.86
CA GLY A 85 38.64 19.56 38.24
C GLY A 85 37.39 19.08 39.00
N PRO A 86 36.16 19.40 38.54
CA PRO A 86 34.92 18.97 39.20
C PRO A 86 34.53 17.51 38.90
N PHE A 87 35.24 16.82 38.00
CA PHE A 87 34.94 15.46 37.56
C PHE A 87 35.75 14.44 38.37
N ALA A 88 35.06 13.49 39.00
CA ALA A 88 35.66 12.39 39.76
C ALA A 88 36.26 11.31 38.85
N SER A 89 35.63 11.06 37.70
CA SER A 89 36.15 10.20 36.64
C SER A 89 35.62 10.66 35.28
N ALA A 90 36.37 10.35 34.22
CA ALA A 90 35.93 10.55 32.84
C ALA A 90 36.39 9.38 31.96
N THR A 91 35.45 8.70 31.30
CA THR A 91 35.72 7.57 30.40
C THR A 91 35.01 7.75 29.07
N GLY A 92 35.68 7.38 27.98
CA GLY A 92 35.14 7.41 26.63
C GLY A 92 34.90 6.00 26.11
N PHE A 93 33.81 5.81 25.39
CA PHE A 93 33.48 4.57 24.70
C PHE A 93 33.15 4.85 23.24
N ALA A 94 33.61 3.99 22.34
CA ALA A 94 33.20 4.00 20.94
C ALA A 94 33.07 2.57 20.40
N ARG A 95 31.97 2.31 19.68
CA ARG A 95 31.71 1.05 18.99
C ARG A 95 31.47 1.30 17.51
N GLY A 96 32.31 0.68 16.68
CA GLY A 96 32.16 0.61 15.23
C GLY A 96 31.76 -0.80 14.78
N GLU A 97 30.77 -0.92 13.91
CA GLU A 97 30.33 -2.19 13.33
C GLU A 97 30.31 -2.10 11.80
N VAL A 98 31.16 -2.89 11.17
CA VAL A 98 31.19 -3.08 9.71
C VAL A 98 30.43 -4.35 9.39
N ARG A 99 29.37 -4.25 8.58
CA ARG A 99 28.59 -5.40 8.12
C ARG A 99 28.56 -5.47 6.61
N PHE A 100 29.00 -6.59 6.04
CA PHE A 100 29.02 -6.80 4.60
C PHE A 100 28.24 -8.04 4.18
N GLU A 101 27.22 -7.86 3.35
CA GLU A 101 26.24 -8.88 2.95
C GLU A 101 26.48 -9.38 1.51
N CYS A 102 26.96 -10.62 1.38
CA CYS A 102 27.29 -11.20 0.08
C CYS A 102 26.05 -11.50 -0.80
N ILE A 103 24.85 -11.57 -0.23
CA ILE A 103 23.61 -11.93 -0.94
C ILE A 103 23.25 -10.91 -2.04
N TRP A 104 23.62 -9.65 -1.86
CA TRP A 104 23.37 -8.57 -2.83
C TRP A 104 24.20 -8.69 -4.12
N SER A 105 25.28 -9.48 -4.09
CA SER A 105 26.26 -9.61 -5.17
C SER A 105 26.40 -11.06 -5.65
N GLN A 106 25.31 -11.83 -5.67
CA GLN A 106 25.30 -13.25 -6.09
C GLN A 106 26.25 -14.10 -5.24
N ALA A 107 26.12 -13.99 -3.92
CA ALA A 107 27.01 -14.62 -2.94
C ALA A 107 28.48 -14.22 -3.19
N CYS A 108 28.74 -12.91 -3.30
CA CYS A 108 30.07 -12.38 -3.62
C CYS A 108 30.67 -12.96 -4.92
N GLY A 109 29.81 -13.17 -5.93
CA GLY A 109 30.16 -13.76 -7.23
C GLY A 109 30.39 -15.27 -7.21
N LEU A 110 30.19 -15.95 -6.07
CA LEU A 110 30.46 -17.38 -5.91
C LEU A 110 29.29 -18.26 -6.37
N SER A 111 28.08 -17.70 -6.50
CA SER A 111 26.89 -18.48 -6.86
C SER A 111 25.99 -17.74 -7.85
N PRO A 112 25.95 -18.13 -9.13
CA PRO A 112 25.08 -17.52 -10.12
C PRO A 112 23.59 -17.86 -9.88
N SER A 113 23.26 -18.79 -8.98
CA SER A 113 21.88 -19.14 -8.63
C SER A 113 21.26 -18.19 -7.59
N THR A 114 22.06 -17.34 -6.94
CA THR A 114 21.57 -16.36 -5.96
C THR A 114 21.12 -15.08 -6.69
N THR A 115 19.99 -15.17 -7.41
CA THR A 115 19.42 -14.06 -8.22
C THR A 115 18.11 -13.51 -7.65
N LEU A 116 17.92 -13.63 -6.33
CA LEU A 116 16.72 -13.20 -5.63
C LEU A 116 16.80 -11.74 -5.15
N PHE A 117 18.01 -11.24 -4.90
CA PHE A 117 18.26 -9.92 -4.33
C PHE A 117 19.28 -9.13 -5.18
N GLY A 118 19.24 -7.80 -5.08
CA GLY A 118 20.13 -6.89 -5.81
C GLY A 118 19.66 -6.50 -7.21
N ASN A 119 20.47 -5.68 -7.89
CA ASN A 119 20.14 -5.07 -9.19
C ASN A 119 20.01 -6.09 -10.33
N ARG A 120 20.56 -7.29 -10.14
CA ARG A 120 20.49 -8.41 -11.09
C ARG A 120 19.43 -9.44 -10.70
N ALA A 121 18.58 -9.13 -9.72
CA ALA A 121 17.49 -10.01 -9.37
C ALA A 121 16.50 -10.14 -10.54
N ASN A 122 16.11 -11.37 -10.83
CA ASN A 122 15.14 -11.69 -11.89
C ASN A 122 14.04 -12.64 -11.41
N ARG A 123 14.17 -13.11 -10.18
CA ARG A 123 13.28 -14.04 -9.51
C ARG A 123 13.07 -13.61 -8.08
N GLN A 124 12.07 -14.21 -7.48
CA GLN A 124 11.63 -13.96 -6.13
C GLN A 124 11.51 -15.27 -5.35
N PRO A 125 11.67 -15.26 -4.01
CA PRO A 125 11.24 -16.37 -3.17
C PRO A 125 9.81 -16.84 -3.48
N GLN A 126 9.57 -18.15 -3.41
CA GLN A 126 8.28 -18.75 -3.79
C GLN A 126 7.11 -18.33 -2.88
N ASN A 127 7.38 -18.10 -1.59
CA ASN A 127 6.42 -17.57 -0.60
C ASN A 127 6.00 -16.10 -0.89
N LEU A 128 6.75 -15.38 -1.74
CA LEU A 128 6.46 -14.02 -2.17
C LEU A 128 6.08 -13.93 -3.66
N SER A 129 5.96 -15.06 -4.38
CA SER A 129 5.62 -15.13 -5.81
C SER A 129 4.48 -16.11 -6.11
N ASN A 130 3.43 -16.03 -5.29
CA ASN A 130 2.26 -16.89 -5.31
C ASN A 130 0.96 -16.16 -5.67
N GLY A 131 1.00 -14.91 -6.12
CA GLY A 131 -0.18 -14.11 -6.45
C GLY A 131 -1.03 -14.72 -7.58
N VAL A 132 -2.34 -14.82 -7.29
CA VAL A 132 -3.38 -15.32 -8.19
C VAL A 132 -4.55 -14.35 -8.12
N THR A 133 -5.04 -13.88 -9.27
CA THR A 133 -6.24 -13.05 -9.34
C THR A 133 -7.46 -13.88 -8.99
N SER A 134 -8.47 -13.28 -8.36
CA SER A 134 -9.75 -13.93 -8.09
C SER A 134 -10.59 -14.13 -9.35
N GLY A 135 -10.30 -13.38 -10.43
CA GLY A 135 -11.21 -13.21 -11.56
C GLY A 135 -12.31 -12.17 -11.27
N TYR A 136 -12.16 -11.38 -10.20
CA TYR A 136 -13.10 -10.33 -9.82
C TYR A 136 -12.39 -8.98 -9.65
N SER A 137 -13.03 -7.92 -10.13
CA SER A 137 -12.82 -6.54 -9.68
C SER A 137 -13.94 -6.24 -8.69
N GLY A 138 -13.64 -6.47 -7.43
CA GLY A 138 -14.57 -6.41 -6.31
C GLY A 138 -15.60 -7.52 -6.32
N VAL A 139 -16.89 -7.19 -6.37
CA VAL A 139 -17.97 -8.18 -6.53
C VAL A 139 -18.28 -8.48 -8.00
N ILE A 140 -17.62 -7.78 -8.92
CA ILE A 140 -17.86 -7.94 -10.34
C ILE A 140 -16.88 -8.93 -10.92
N ARG A 141 -17.41 -10.00 -11.50
CA ARG A 141 -16.61 -10.98 -12.23
C ARG A 141 -16.05 -10.31 -13.49
N THR A 142 -14.73 -10.29 -13.61
CA THR A 142 -13.97 -9.74 -14.74
C THR A 142 -13.27 -10.82 -15.56
N GLY A 143 -13.25 -12.07 -15.08
CA GLY A 143 -12.73 -13.20 -15.82
C GLY A 143 -12.47 -14.42 -14.95
N ASP A 144 -11.57 -15.29 -15.40
CA ASP A 144 -11.09 -16.43 -14.64
C ASP A 144 -9.89 -16.08 -13.77
N SER A 145 -9.67 -16.86 -12.71
CA SER A 145 -8.50 -16.73 -11.87
C SER A 145 -7.23 -17.03 -12.67
N ARG A 146 -6.25 -16.13 -12.64
CA ARG A 146 -4.96 -16.31 -13.31
C ARG A 146 -3.80 -16.05 -12.37
N ARG A 147 -2.73 -16.83 -12.52
CA ARG A 147 -1.46 -16.59 -11.82
C ARG A 147 -0.71 -15.46 -12.52
N ILE A 148 -0.24 -14.46 -11.77
CA ILE A 148 0.48 -13.31 -12.33
C ILE A 148 1.91 -13.71 -12.74
N GLN A 149 2.67 -14.32 -11.82
CA GLN A 149 4.02 -14.80 -12.13
C GLN A 149 3.99 -16.24 -12.67
N ASN A 150 5.00 -16.57 -13.49
CA ASN A 150 5.19 -17.93 -13.97
C ASN A 150 5.62 -18.90 -12.85
N THR A 151 5.67 -20.21 -13.16
CA THR A 151 6.07 -21.26 -12.21
C THR A 151 7.50 -21.11 -11.67
N ASN A 152 8.36 -20.33 -12.34
CA ASN A 152 9.74 -20.10 -11.94
C ASN A 152 9.90 -18.92 -10.97
N GLY A 153 8.81 -18.24 -10.60
CA GLY A 153 8.83 -17.10 -9.69
C GLY A 153 9.56 -15.88 -10.25
N ASN A 154 9.55 -15.70 -11.58
CA ASN A 154 10.17 -14.54 -12.20
C ASN A 154 9.45 -13.25 -11.78
N LEU A 155 10.22 -12.18 -11.58
CA LEU A 155 9.67 -10.84 -11.42
C LEU A 155 8.93 -10.43 -12.71
N VAL A 156 7.92 -9.57 -12.57
CA VAL A 156 7.14 -9.04 -13.69
C VAL A 156 7.28 -7.52 -13.75
N GLU A 157 7.13 -6.95 -14.95
CA GLU A 157 7.07 -5.50 -15.14
C GLU A 157 5.86 -4.93 -14.36
N PHE A 158 6.01 -3.77 -13.74
CA PHE A 158 4.99 -3.25 -12.83
C PHE A 158 3.61 -3.06 -13.47
N TYR A 159 3.57 -2.64 -14.75
CA TYR A 159 2.34 -2.41 -15.50
C TYR A 159 1.67 -3.71 -15.99
N ARG A 160 2.28 -4.87 -15.73
CA ARG A 160 1.69 -6.20 -15.98
C ARG A 160 1.12 -6.86 -14.72
N ALA A 161 1.11 -6.16 -13.59
CA ALA A 161 0.37 -6.61 -12.42
C ALA A 161 -0.84 -5.71 -12.14
N PRO A 162 -1.83 -6.22 -11.40
CA PRO A 162 -2.97 -5.43 -10.96
C PRO A 162 -2.56 -4.17 -10.21
N PRO A 163 -3.30 -3.05 -10.40
CA PRO A 163 -4.48 -2.92 -11.28
C PRO A 163 -4.17 -2.54 -12.73
N LEU A 164 -2.90 -2.29 -13.06
CA LEU A 164 -2.50 -1.76 -14.37
C LEU A 164 -2.48 -2.82 -15.48
N ASP A 165 -2.52 -4.09 -15.12
CA ASP A 165 -2.56 -5.20 -16.06
C ASP A 165 -3.80 -5.17 -16.98
N GLY A 166 -4.91 -4.57 -16.52
CA GLY A 166 -6.07 -4.29 -17.37
C GLY A 166 -5.74 -3.44 -18.60
N LEU A 167 -4.77 -2.51 -18.51
CA LEU A 167 -4.33 -1.71 -19.67
C LEU A 167 -3.60 -2.58 -20.70
N ALA A 168 -2.76 -3.51 -20.23
CA ALA A 168 -2.09 -4.46 -21.11
C ALA A 168 -3.11 -5.42 -21.78
N ASP A 169 -4.12 -5.87 -21.03
CA ASP A 169 -5.21 -6.71 -21.54
C ASP A 169 -6.08 -5.97 -22.59
N LEU A 170 -6.21 -4.63 -22.50
CA LEU A 170 -6.83 -3.79 -23.55
C LEU A 170 -6.01 -3.68 -24.83
N GLY A 171 -4.78 -4.22 -24.87
CA GLY A 171 -3.88 -4.07 -26.01
C GLY A 171 -3.29 -2.66 -26.12
N ALA A 172 -3.08 -1.98 -24.99
CA ALA A 172 -2.41 -0.69 -24.93
C ALA A 172 -1.05 -0.73 -25.65
N ASN A 173 -0.92 0.10 -26.69
CA ASN A 173 0.25 0.11 -27.58
C ASN A 173 1.34 1.08 -27.12
N ASN A 174 1.03 2.01 -26.21
CA ASN A 174 1.95 3.06 -25.76
C ASN A 174 2.43 2.88 -24.31
N LEU A 175 2.27 1.69 -23.71
CA LEU A 175 2.69 1.43 -22.32
C LEU A 175 4.16 1.76 -22.09
N GLU A 176 5.05 1.39 -23.01
CA GLU A 176 6.49 1.68 -22.89
C GLU A 176 6.79 3.18 -22.91
N GLY A 177 6.06 3.96 -23.72
CA GLY A 177 6.20 5.41 -23.80
C GLY A 177 5.65 6.11 -22.56
N THR A 178 4.44 5.74 -22.14
CA THR A 178 3.77 6.30 -20.95
C THR A 178 4.57 6.06 -19.68
N PHE A 179 5.18 4.89 -19.56
CA PHE A 179 5.91 4.48 -18.35
C PHE A 179 7.43 4.53 -18.51
N ALA A 180 7.95 5.17 -19.55
CA ALA A 180 9.39 5.20 -19.85
C ALA A 180 10.31 5.53 -18.65
N PRO A 181 9.97 6.50 -17.74
CA PRO A 181 10.82 6.80 -16.58
C PRO A 181 10.90 5.70 -15.53
N VAL A 182 9.94 4.78 -15.53
CA VAL A 182 9.77 3.71 -14.53
C VAL A 182 9.68 2.33 -15.16
N LEU A 183 10.03 2.20 -16.45
CA LEU A 183 9.81 1.00 -17.23
C LEU A 183 10.60 -0.21 -16.72
N ASP A 184 11.73 0.03 -16.06
CA ASP A 184 12.56 -1.02 -15.48
C ASP A 184 12.14 -1.45 -14.07
N ALA A 185 11.05 -0.88 -13.54
CA ALA A 185 10.48 -1.27 -12.27
C ALA A 185 9.89 -2.68 -12.36
N MET A 186 10.56 -3.59 -11.67
CA MET A 186 10.13 -4.98 -11.54
C MET A 186 9.44 -5.18 -10.20
N ILE A 187 8.34 -5.90 -10.20
CA ILE A 187 7.56 -6.23 -9.00
C ILE A 187 7.35 -7.73 -8.90
N THR A 188 6.97 -8.15 -7.70
CA THR A 188 6.36 -9.44 -7.45
C THR A 188 4.95 -9.23 -6.92
N THR A 189 4.21 -10.31 -6.70
CA THR A 189 2.88 -10.31 -6.15
C THR A 189 2.69 -11.50 -5.21
N LYS A 190 2.00 -11.26 -4.10
CA LYS A 190 1.65 -12.26 -3.09
C LYS A 190 0.15 -12.46 -3.06
N ARG A 191 -0.28 -13.69 -2.81
CA ARG A 191 -1.69 -14.04 -2.61
C ARG A 191 -2.13 -13.66 -1.21
N LEU A 192 -3.28 -13.00 -1.13
CA LEU A 192 -4.05 -12.78 0.09
C LEU A 192 -5.39 -13.49 -0.06
N GLU A 193 -5.93 -14.07 1.01
CA GLU A 193 -7.24 -14.71 0.96
C GLU A 193 -8.35 -13.67 1.19
N GLY A 194 -9.46 -13.79 0.45
CA GLY A 194 -10.65 -12.95 0.61
C GLY A 194 -11.93 -13.77 0.46
N SER A 195 -13.05 -13.27 0.97
CA SER A 195 -14.33 -14.00 0.98
C SER A 195 -14.87 -14.35 -0.43
N LEU A 196 -14.46 -13.61 -1.46
CA LEU A 196 -14.80 -13.85 -2.88
C LEU A 196 -13.67 -14.50 -3.69
N GLY A 197 -12.58 -14.92 -3.03
CA GLY A 197 -11.42 -15.56 -3.65
C GLY A 197 -10.10 -14.83 -3.39
N ALA A 198 -9.04 -15.35 -4.00
CA ALA A 198 -7.68 -14.84 -3.83
C ALA A 198 -7.51 -13.41 -4.35
N MET A 199 -6.92 -12.53 -3.54
CA MET A 199 -6.46 -11.22 -3.97
C MET A 199 -4.97 -11.23 -4.27
N VAL A 200 -4.56 -10.29 -5.12
CA VAL A 200 -3.18 -10.05 -5.46
C VAL A 200 -2.69 -8.82 -4.71
N PHE A 201 -1.63 -8.98 -3.94
CA PHE A 201 -0.89 -7.90 -3.30
C PHE A 201 0.38 -7.62 -4.09
N PRO A 202 0.45 -6.53 -4.87
CA PRO A 202 1.66 -6.16 -5.58
C PRO A 202 2.76 -5.74 -4.58
N GLN A 203 3.99 -6.13 -4.88
CA GLN A 203 5.16 -5.91 -4.04
C GLN A 203 6.30 -5.35 -4.89
N GLY A 204 6.66 -4.09 -4.65
CA GLY A 204 7.84 -3.50 -5.25
C GLY A 204 7.83 -1.97 -5.23
N PRO A 205 8.73 -1.32 -5.97
CA PRO A 205 9.76 -1.93 -6.82
C PRO A 205 10.73 -2.86 -6.06
N TRP A 206 11.09 -3.99 -6.66
CA TRP A 206 11.93 -5.01 -6.03
C TRP A 206 13.44 -4.71 -6.17
N LEU A 207 13.83 -4.03 -7.25
CA LEU A 207 15.24 -3.82 -7.59
C LEU A 207 15.80 -2.55 -6.93
N PRO A 208 16.96 -2.59 -6.26
CA PRO A 208 17.57 -1.40 -5.67
C PRO A 208 17.92 -0.27 -6.63
N LYS A 209 18.17 -0.59 -7.90
CA LYS A 209 18.42 0.41 -8.95
C LYS A 209 17.16 1.21 -9.34
N THR A 210 15.96 0.69 -9.06
CA THR A 210 14.72 1.39 -9.39
C THR A 210 14.47 2.47 -8.36
N ARG A 211 14.53 3.73 -8.79
CA ARG A 211 14.28 4.88 -7.92
C ARG A 211 12.78 5.13 -7.82
N ILE A 212 12.28 5.18 -6.59
CA ILE A 212 10.92 5.60 -6.28
C ILE A 212 10.89 7.13 -6.29
N ALA A 213 10.06 7.72 -7.14
CA ALA A 213 9.78 9.15 -7.17
C ALA A 213 8.28 9.33 -6.90
N PRO A 214 7.85 9.49 -5.64
CA PRO A 214 6.42 9.50 -5.32
C PRO A 214 5.71 10.74 -5.86
N ILE A 215 6.45 11.76 -6.27
CA ILE A 215 5.91 13.01 -6.81
C ILE A 215 6.67 13.29 -8.10
N GLY A 216 5.93 13.49 -9.19
CA GLY A 216 6.54 13.87 -10.48
C GLY A 216 7.21 12.76 -11.27
N ALA A 217 6.96 11.46 -11.01
CA ALA A 217 7.64 10.37 -11.74
C ALA A 217 7.45 10.46 -13.27
N LEU A 218 6.30 10.97 -13.71
CA LEU A 218 5.94 11.10 -15.13
C LEU A 218 6.03 12.53 -15.66
N ALA A 219 6.67 13.45 -14.94
CA ALA A 219 6.77 14.86 -15.34
C ALA A 219 7.53 15.07 -16.67
N ALA A 220 8.42 14.14 -17.04
CA ALA A 220 9.13 14.20 -18.32
C ALA A 220 8.37 13.52 -19.48
N VAL A 221 7.28 12.80 -19.20
CA VAL A 221 6.53 12.05 -20.22
C VAL A 221 5.53 12.99 -20.89
N PRO A 222 5.59 13.23 -22.22
CA PRO A 222 4.72 14.19 -22.88
C PRO A 222 3.23 13.93 -22.59
N ASN A 223 2.50 15.00 -22.27
CA ASN A 223 1.06 14.90 -22.11
C ASN A 223 0.40 14.81 -23.49
N VAL A 224 -0.18 13.67 -23.80
CA VAL A 224 -0.94 13.42 -25.02
C VAL A 224 -2.45 13.68 -24.84
N THR A 225 -2.89 14.07 -23.64
CA THR A 225 -4.29 14.39 -23.29
C THR A 225 -4.55 15.89 -23.18
N GLY A 226 -3.50 16.71 -23.32
CA GLY A 226 -3.61 18.15 -23.53
C GLY A 226 -4.39 18.46 -24.80
N PRO A 227 -4.88 19.69 -25.01
CA PRO A 227 -5.66 20.03 -26.20
C PRO A 227 -4.83 19.66 -27.43
N PHE A 228 -5.18 18.56 -28.09
CA PHE A 228 -4.66 18.22 -29.40
C PHE A 228 -5.02 19.40 -30.28
N PRO A 229 -4.06 20.21 -30.76
CA PRO A 229 -4.41 21.28 -31.68
C PRO A 229 -5.08 20.63 -32.90
N PRO A 230 -6.28 21.07 -33.32
CA PRO A 230 -6.94 22.34 -33.01
C PRO A 230 -8.27 22.20 -32.25
N GLN A 231 -8.37 21.46 -31.13
CA GLN A 231 -9.62 21.32 -30.38
C GLN A 231 -9.67 22.17 -29.10
N PRO A 232 -10.80 22.85 -28.82
CA PRO A 232 -11.01 23.47 -27.52
C PRO A 232 -11.05 22.38 -26.44
N PRO A 233 -10.36 22.56 -25.30
CA PRO A 233 -10.45 21.61 -24.20
C PRO A 233 -11.91 21.51 -23.74
N LEU A 234 -12.38 20.29 -23.45
CA LEU A 234 -13.70 20.12 -22.84
C LEU A 234 -13.77 20.99 -21.57
N PRO A 235 -14.85 21.74 -21.39
CA PRO A 235 -15.05 22.55 -20.20
C PRO A 235 -14.87 21.69 -18.95
N LEU A 236 -14.26 22.27 -17.93
CA LEU A 236 -14.06 21.64 -16.64
C LEU A 236 -12.97 20.54 -16.58
N ARG A 237 -12.09 20.45 -17.59
CA ARG A 237 -10.80 19.74 -17.47
C ARG A 237 -9.73 20.68 -16.87
N PRO A 238 -9.31 20.50 -15.61
CA PRO A 238 -8.35 21.41 -14.99
C PRO A 238 -7.01 21.43 -15.74
N LEU A 239 -6.53 22.62 -16.08
CA LEU A 239 -5.13 22.85 -16.46
C LEU A 239 -4.26 22.79 -15.20
N VAL A 240 -3.10 22.17 -15.29
CA VAL A 240 -2.19 21.95 -14.16
C VAL A 240 -1.17 23.08 -14.07
N PRO A 241 -1.02 23.78 -12.94
CA PRO A 241 -0.03 24.85 -12.77
C PRO A 241 1.42 24.32 -12.76
N ASN A 242 2.34 25.04 -13.39
CA ASN A 242 3.79 24.83 -13.26
C ASN A 242 4.30 25.42 -11.94
N GLN A 243 4.80 24.57 -11.05
CA GLN A 243 5.30 25.00 -9.74
C GLN A 243 6.59 25.84 -9.77
N ALA A 244 7.37 25.78 -10.85
CA ALA A 244 8.63 26.54 -10.95
C ALA A 244 8.44 27.97 -11.49
N THR A 245 7.38 28.23 -12.26
CA THR A 245 7.16 29.53 -12.93
C THR A 245 5.82 30.19 -12.61
N GLY A 246 4.89 29.50 -11.96
CA GLY A 246 3.54 29.98 -11.72
C GLY A 246 2.68 30.09 -12.99
N GLU A 247 3.17 29.61 -14.14
CA GLU A 247 2.45 29.60 -15.42
C GLU A 247 1.66 28.29 -15.60
N GLU A 248 0.47 28.34 -16.20
CA GLU A 248 -0.39 27.17 -16.47
C GLU A 248 0.11 26.34 -17.68
N LEU A 249 1.33 25.79 -17.61
CA LEU A 249 1.86 24.89 -18.65
C LEU A 249 2.32 23.55 -18.05
N PRO A 250 1.76 22.41 -18.47
CA PRO A 250 2.13 21.09 -17.95
C PRO A 250 3.55 20.71 -18.38
N HIS A 251 4.33 20.17 -17.43
CA HIS A 251 5.47 19.30 -17.76
C HIS A 251 4.94 17.87 -17.76
N GLY A 252 4.53 17.39 -18.92
CA GLY A 252 4.19 15.99 -19.12
C GLY A 252 2.90 15.48 -18.42
N LEU A 253 2.86 14.18 -18.09
CA LEU A 253 1.69 13.48 -17.52
C LEU A 253 1.50 13.67 -16.00
N TYR A 254 2.39 14.40 -15.33
CA TYR A 254 2.28 14.66 -13.90
C TYR A 254 1.29 15.79 -13.62
N SER A 255 0.31 15.53 -12.74
CA SER A 255 -0.78 16.46 -12.42
C SER A 255 -1.13 16.42 -10.93
N PRO A 256 -0.46 17.21 -10.06
CA PRO A 256 -0.73 17.20 -8.63
C PRO A 256 -2.12 17.73 -8.29
N SER A 257 -2.72 17.17 -7.24
CA SER A 257 -3.95 17.69 -6.66
C SER A 257 -3.69 18.98 -5.88
N ARG A 258 -4.75 19.79 -5.67
CA ARG A 258 -4.65 21.00 -4.84
C ARG A 258 -4.36 20.70 -3.37
N ALA A 259 -4.77 19.53 -2.89
CA ALA A 259 -4.43 19.08 -1.55
C ALA A 259 -2.94 18.75 -1.51
N LEU A 260 -2.43 18.00 -2.48
CA LEU A 260 -1.01 17.67 -2.57
C LEU A 260 -0.14 18.93 -2.66
N VAL A 261 -0.47 19.89 -3.52
CA VAL A 261 0.28 21.16 -3.64
C VAL A 261 0.42 21.88 -2.29
N ARG A 262 -0.58 21.78 -1.40
CA ARG A 262 -0.50 22.37 -0.05
C ARG A 262 0.43 21.62 0.90
N GLU A 263 0.60 20.32 0.67
CA GLU A 263 1.40 19.44 1.52
C GLU A 263 2.83 19.20 0.99
N MET A 264 3.11 19.50 -0.28
CA MET A 264 4.37 19.14 -0.94
C MET A 264 5.63 19.62 -0.21
N ASP A 265 5.62 20.85 0.31
CA ASP A 265 6.77 21.44 1.00
C ASP A 265 6.97 20.88 2.42
N SER A 266 6.06 20.01 2.90
CA SER A 266 6.09 19.45 4.25
C SER A 266 6.60 18.01 4.32
N TYR A 267 6.88 17.36 3.19
CA TYR A 267 7.38 16.00 3.15
C TYR A 267 8.90 15.93 3.31
N ASP A 268 9.36 14.95 4.09
CA ASP A 268 10.77 14.61 4.27
C ASP A 268 11.18 13.51 3.26
N THR A 269 12.47 13.23 3.24
CA THR A 269 13.05 12.03 2.65
C THR A 269 12.49 10.77 3.30
N PHE A 270 12.01 9.85 2.46
CA PHE A 270 11.52 8.55 2.88
C PHE A 270 12.61 7.47 2.69
N ASP A 271 12.60 6.50 3.58
CA ASP A 271 13.59 5.42 3.72
C ASP A 271 13.40 4.24 2.74
N GLN A 272 13.14 4.50 1.45
CA GLN A 272 12.90 3.43 0.47
C GLN A 272 13.86 3.43 -0.72
N ASN A 273 14.64 4.49 -0.91
CA ASN A 273 15.58 4.63 -2.03
C ASN A 273 17.03 4.35 -1.59
N PHE A 274 17.43 3.09 -1.61
CA PHE A 274 18.81 2.67 -1.34
C PHE A 274 19.44 1.97 -2.54
N THR A 275 20.69 2.34 -2.85
CA THR A 275 21.50 1.64 -3.84
C THR A 275 21.85 0.23 -3.36
N GLN A 276 22.16 -0.67 -4.30
CA GLN A 276 22.65 -2.02 -3.93
C GLN A 276 23.92 -1.95 -3.08
N GLY A 277 24.82 -0.98 -3.34
CA GLY A 277 26.05 -0.81 -2.57
C GLY A 277 25.78 -0.47 -1.12
N GLN A 278 24.87 0.48 -0.86
CA GLN A 278 24.45 0.83 0.50
C GLN A 278 23.90 -0.38 1.24
N LEU A 279 22.95 -1.11 0.65
CA LEU A 279 22.36 -2.31 1.28
C LEU A 279 23.37 -3.44 1.49
N GLN A 280 24.36 -3.55 0.60
CA GLN A 280 25.46 -4.51 0.75
C GLN A 280 26.35 -4.21 1.96
N TRP A 281 26.46 -2.96 2.37
CA TRP A 281 27.17 -2.52 3.58
C TRP A 281 26.24 -2.28 4.78
N ASN A 282 24.99 -2.73 4.71
CA ASN A 282 23.95 -2.47 5.72
C ASN A 282 23.74 -0.96 6.00
N HIS A 283 23.92 -0.11 5.00
CA HIS A 283 23.62 1.33 5.08
C HIS A 283 22.16 1.59 4.73
N GLY A 284 21.25 1.00 5.51
CA GLY A 284 19.80 1.20 5.44
C GLY A 284 19.35 2.51 6.09
N ALA A 285 18.09 2.59 6.51
CA ALA A 285 17.51 3.80 7.11
C ALA A 285 18.24 4.15 8.41
N SER A 286 18.49 3.15 9.23
CA SER A 286 19.08 3.26 10.58
C SER A 286 20.59 3.53 10.61
N GLN A 287 21.31 3.31 9.50
CA GLN A 287 22.76 3.57 9.38
C GLN A 287 23.11 4.68 8.38
N GLY A 288 22.13 5.30 7.72
CA GLY A 288 22.40 6.28 6.67
C GLY A 288 23.19 7.52 7.13
N GLN A 289 23.04 7.93 8.40
CA GLN A 289 23.71 9.11 8.94
C GLN A 289 25.09 8.82 9.54
N THR A 290 25.24 7.71 10.25
CA THR A 290 26.46 7.40 11.03
C THR A 290 27.32 6.29 10.43
N GLY A 291 26.86 5.65 9.36
CA GLY A 291 27.54 4.52 8.73
C GLY A 291 27.81 3.41 9.74
N GLU A 292 29.08 3.07 9.89
CA GLU A 292 29.56 2.01 10.77
C GLU A 292 29.57 2.40 12.26
N LEU A 293 29.42 3.69 12.62
CA LEU A 293 29.42 4.11 14.01
C LEU A 293 28.09 3.73 14.69
N LYS A 294 28.14 2.75 15.60
CA LYS A 294 26.99 2.30 16.39
C LYS A 294 26.83 3.11 17.67
N GLU A 295 27.89 3.27 18.45
CA GLU A 295 27.86 4.03 19.71
C GLU A 295 29.14 4.87 19.87
N ALA A 296 29.01 6.03 20.50
CA ALA A 296 30.13 6.89 20.86
C ALA A 296 29.69 7.86 21.94
N TYR A 297 30.16 7.67 23.17
CA TYR A 297 29.76 8.51 24.30
C TYR A 297 30.90 8.74 25.29
N LEU A 298 30.70 9.79 26.09
CA LEU A 298 31.55 10.19 27.20
C LEU A 298 30.75 10.04 28.49
N ASP A 299 31.30 9.29 29.43
CA ASP A 299 30.79 9.14 30.79
C ASP A 299 31.58 10.04 31.73
N LEU A 300 30.85 10.78 32.57
CA LEU A 300 31.38 11.75 33.51
C LEU A 300 30.73 11.53 34.87
N GLU A 301 31.55 11.32 35.89
CA GLU A 301 31.10 11.33 37.28
C GLU A 301 31.44 12.67 37.92
N ILE A 302 30.45 13.30 38.56
CA ILE A 302 30.52 14.64 39.17
C ILE A 302 30.01 14.52 40.61
N LEU A 303 30.41 15.46 41.49
CA LEU A 303 29.95 15.51 42.88
C LEU A 303 30.24 14.22 43.66
N GLU A 304 31.50 13.78 43.65
CA GLU A 304 31.94 12.55 44.34
C GLU A 304 31.15 11.30 43.90
N GLY A 305 30.72 11.25 42.63
CA GLY A 305 30.00 10.12 42.05
C GLY A 305 28.47 10.16 42.24
N SER A 306 27.93 11.16 42.93
CA SER A 306 26.47 11.29 43.10
C SER A 306 25.73 11.74 41.85
N LEU A 307 26.41 12.40 40.89
CA LEU A 307 25.86 12.76 39.59
C LEU A 307 26.66 12.09 38.48
N PHE A 308 26.00 11.20 37.74
CA PHE A 308 26.53 10.57 36.52
C PHE A 308 25.94 11.24 35.29
N LEU A 309 26.76 11.55 34.29
CA LEU A 309 26.35 12.14 33.03
C LEU A 309 26.96 11.35 31.87
N ARG A 310 26.12 10.89 30.94
CA ARG A 310 26.52 10.27 29.67
C ARG A 310 26.07 11.13 28.50
N LEU A 311 27.04 11.56 27.69
CA LEU A 311 26.81 12.42 26.52
C LEU A 311 27.32 11.73 25.26
N GLY A 312 26.48 11.60 24.23
CA GLY A 312 26.87 11.05 22.93
C GLY A 312 25.85 10.08 22.35
N LYS A 313 26.24 9.35 21.31
CA LYS A 313 25.43 8.32 20.66
C LYS A 313 25.39 7.06 21.51
N GLN A 314 24.22 6.74 22.07
CA GLN A 314 24.07 5.70 23.09
C GLN A 314 22.70 5.01 23.00
N GLN A 315 22.59 3.82 23.59
CA GLN A 315 21.30 3.19 23.90
C GLN A 315 20.90 3.48 25.36
N ILE A 316 19.63 3.84 25.59
CA ILE A 316 19.05 4.14 26.91
C ILE A 316 17.91 3.14 27.14
N VAL A 317 18.14 2.19 28.06
CA VAL A 317 17.19 1.11 28.35
C VAL A 317 16.51 1.35 29.70
N TRP A 318 15.19 1.50 29.68
CA TRP A 318 14.36 1.59 30.89
C TRP A 318 13.56 0.33 31.18
N GLY A 319 13.29 -0.47 30.14
CA GLY A 319 12.60 -1.76 30.27
C GLY A 319 13.47 -2.84 30.88
N LYS A 320 12.79 -3.82 31.47
CA LYS A 320 13.33 -5.01 32.15
C LYS A 320 12.99 -6.30 31.41
N THR A 321 12.20 -6.21 30.33
CA THR A 321 11.73 -7.33 29.50
C THR A 321 12.69 -7.64 28.35
N GLU A 322 12.74 -8.90 27.94
CA GLU A 322 13.79 -9.43 27.04
C GLU A 322 13.41 -9.44 25.54
N LEU A 323 12.11 -9.46 25.20
CA LEU A 323 11.66 -9.62 23.80
C LEU A 323 10.78 -8.48 23.26
N PHE A 324 9.97 -7.86 24.12
CA PHE A 324 9.13 -6.71 23.75
C PHE A 324 9.41 -5.54 24.69
N ARG A 325 9.15 -4.34 24.19
CA ARG A 325 9.47 -3.09 24.85
C ARG A 325 8.19 -2.44 25.35
N THR A 326 7.94 -2.53 26.66
CA THR A 326 6.82 -1.81 27.30
C THR A 326 7.25 -0.42 27.73
N THR A 327 8.13 -0.31 28.73
CA THR A 327 8.62 0.98 29.26
C THR A 327 9.79 1.56 28.48
N ASP A 328 10.48 0.75 27.69
CA ASP A 328 11.57 1.18 26.81
C ASP A 328 11.01 1.81 25.52
N GLN A 329 10.93 3.14 25.47
CA GLN A 329 10.38 3.89 24.31
C GLN A 329 11.39 4.88 23.68
N LEU A 330 12.62 4.97 24.19
CA LEU A 330 13.59 6.00 23.73
C LEU A 330 14.29 5.63 22.42
N ASN A 331 14.75 4.39 22.28
CA ASN A 331 15.54 3.97 21.11
C ASN A 331 14.68 3.26 20.07
N PRO A 332 14.61 3.70 18.81
CA PRO A 332 13.97 2.95 17.73
C PRO A 332 14.65 1.61 17.47
N GLN A 333 14.05 0.76 16.64
CA GLN A 333 14.59 -0.57 16.30
C GLN A 333 14.88 -0.72 14.81
N ASP A 334 15.86 -1.56 14.48
CA ASP A 334 16.10 -2.12 13.16
C ASP A 334 15.63 -3.58 13.13
N LEU A 335 14.50 -3.80 12.46
CA LEU A 335 13.86 -5.09 12.29
C LEU A 335 14.22 -5.75 10.96
N ALA A 336 15.03 -5.11 10.11
CA ALA A 336 15.49 -5.65 8.84
C ALA A 336 16.74 -6.56 8.97
N LEU A 337 17.23 -6.78 10.19
CA LEU A 337 18.45 -7.56 10.46
C LEU A 337 18.25 -9.09 10.39
N SER A 338 17.11 -9.59 10.88
CA SER A 338 16.71 -11.01 10.86
C SER A 338 15.20 -11.16 11.14
N SER A 339 14.63 -12.37 11.11
CA SER A 339 13.18 -12.58 11.32
C SER A 339 12.69 -12.21 12.73
N LEU A 340 13.54 -12.42 13.75
CA LEU A 340 13.34 -12.00 15.14
C LEU A 340 14.72 -11.64 15.73
N PRO A 341 15.22 -10.41 15.52
CA PRO A 341 16.50 -9.99 16.06
C PRO A 341 16.44 -9.86 17.58
N SER A 342 17.59 -9.97 18.24
CA SER A 342 17.69 -9.69 19.68
C SER A 342 17.46 -8.20 19.96
N LEU A 343 16.94 -7.84 21.14
CA LEU A 343 16.71 -6.43 21.48
C LEU A 343 18.01 -5.62 21.48
N GLU A 344 19.12 -6.18 21.94
CA GLU A 344 20.42 -5.53 21.93
C GLU A 344 20.92 -5.20 20.52
N GLU A 345 20.77 -6.14 19.58
CA GLU A 345 21.19 -5.96 18.18
C GLU A 345 20.25 -5.02 17.41
N SER A 346 18.94 -5.10 17.68
CA SER A 346 17.94 -4.30 16.97
C SER A 346 17.91 -2.83 17.40
N ARG A 347 18.36 -2.46 18.60
CA ARG A 347 18.27 -1.07 19.07
C ARG A 347 19.14 -0.10 18.25
N ILE A 348 18.53 0.98 17.80
CA ILE A 348 19.20 2.08 17.14
C ILE A 348 19.66 3.08 18.21
N ALA A 349 20.97 3.21 18.38
CA ALA A 349 21.54 4.19 19.30
C ALA A 349 21.34 5.62 18.77
N LEU A 350 21.04 6.55 19.66
CA LEU A 350 20.72 7.94 19.33
C LEU A 350 21.70 8.89 20.00
N TRP A 351 21.99 10.02 19.35
CA TRP A 351 22.68 11.14 20.01
C TRP A 351 21.82 11.66 21.16
N ALA A 352 22.22 11.37 22.39
CA ALA A 352 21.43 11.68 23.57
C ALA A 352 22.29 12.23 24.72
N ALA A 353 21.63 12.89 25.65
CA ALA A 353 22.18 13.25 26.94
C ALA A 353 21.38 12.54 28.04
N ARG A 354 22.09 11.88 28.95
CA ARG A 354 21.52 11.14 30.07
C ARG A 354 22.20 11.56 31.36
N ALA A 355 21.42 11.96 32.36
CA ALA A 355 21.93 12.32 33.68
C ALA A 355 21.25 11.46 34.75
N ILE A 356 22.02 10.91 35.68
CA ILE A 356 21.53 10.13 36.82
C ILE A 356 22.04 10.79 38.10
N TYR A 357 21.13 11.21 38.95
CA TYR A 357 21.43 11.76 40.26
C TYR A 357 21.04 10.75 41.35
N SER A 358 22.03 10.26 42.08
CA SER A 358 21.87 9.35 43.19
C SER A 358 21.73 10.11 44.49
N LEU A 359 20.59 9.93 45.16
CA LEU A 359 20.31 10.46 46.49
C LEU A 359 20.66 9.46 47.60
N TYR A 360 21.27 8.33 47.25
CA TYR A 360 21.55 7.21 48.16
C TYR A 360 20.28 6.77 48.89
N ASP A 361 20.27 6.76 50.22
CA ASP A 361 19.12 6.36 51.02
C ASP A 361 18.35 7.59 51.50
N VAL A 362 17.04 7.62 51.22
CA VAL A 362 16.13 8.70 51.62
C VAL A 362 15.03 8.12 52.51
N GLY A 363 15.26 8.14 53.82
CA GLY A 363 14.33 7.57 54.80
C GLY A 363 14.22 6.05 54.63
N PRO A 364 13.02 5.48 54.36
CA PRO A 364 12.85 4.05 54.12
C PRO A 364 13.18 3.61 52.69
N LEU A 365 13.53 4.54 51.79
CA LEU A 365 13.83 4.25 50.38
C LEU A 365 15.34 4.09 50.21
N GLU A 366 15.77 2.92 49.74
CA GLU A 366 17.16 2.59 49.41
C GLU A 366 17.46 2.88 47.93
N ASP A 367 18.71 3.17 47.59
CA ASP A 367 19.17 3.36 46.20
C ASP A 367 18.31 4.36 45.38
N PHE A 368 17.85 5.45 46.00
CA PHE A 368 16.98 6.41 45.35
C PHE A 368 17.73 7.20 44.27
N ARG A 369 17.26 7.10 43.02
CA ARG A 369 17.87 7.71 41.84
C ARG A 369 16.85 8.46 41.01
N ILE A 370 17.25 9.63 40.52
CA ILE A 370 16.51 10.40 39.52
C ILE A 370 17.34 10.37 38.24
N GLU A 371 16.75 9.90 37.16
CA GLU A 371 17.35 9.86 35.84
C GLU A 371 16.56 10.78 34.89
N VAL A 372 17.26 11.54 34.07
CA VAL A 372 16.69 12.36 32.99
C VAL A 372 17.42 12.01 31.71
N ALA A 373 16.66 11.80 30.64
CA ALA A 373 17.19 11.52 29.31
C ALA A 373 16.56 12.48 28.30
N ALA A 374 17.37 13.02 27.41
CA ALA A 374 16.94 13.84 26.28
C ALA A 374 17.53 13.27 24.99
N ASN A 375 16.67 12.98 24.01
CA ASN A 375 17.10 12.69 22.65
C ASN A 375 17.50 14.00 21.98
N LEU A 376 18.76 14.10 21.57
CA LEU A 376 19.33 15.26 20.87
C LEU A 376 19.57 14.96 19.39
N ASP A 377 19.23 13.75 18.92
CA ASP A 377 19.34 13.33 17.53
C ASP A 377 18.23 13.93 16.68
N GLY A 378 18.38 13.84 15.36
CA GLY A 378 17.24 13.98 14.45
C GLY A 378 16.26 12.81 14.66
N TYR A 379 14.98 13.03 14.40
CA TYR A 379 13.98 11.96 14.55
C TYR A 379 14.32 10.73 13.70
N GLN A 380 14.37 9.56 14.35
CA GLN A 380 14.64 8.28 13.70
C GLN A 380 13.39 7.37 13.84
N PRO A 381 12.77 6.93 12.73
CA PRO A 381 11.72 5.92 12.80
C PRO A 381 12.32 4.52 12.99
N ILE A 382 11.45 3.55 13.24
CA ILE A 382 11.81 2.14 13.17
C ILE A 382 12.24 1.76 11.74
N ASP A 383 13.37 1.07 11.60
CA ASP A 383 13.86 0.58 10.31
C ASP A 383 13.25 -0.79 10.03
N LEU A 384 12.29 -0.81 9.10
CA LEU A 384 11.63 -2.03 8.63
C LEU A 384 12.27 -2.57 7.33
N GLY A 385 13.33 -1.92 6.85
CA GLY A 385 13.96 -2.14 5.55
C GLY A 385 13.12 -1.64 4.38
N LYS A 386 13.53 -2.00 3.16
CA LYS A 386 12.75 -1.73 1.93
C LYS A 386 12.25 -3.01 1.27
N CYS A 387 11.26 -2.88 0.38
CA CYS A 387 10.88 -3.99 -0.49
C CYS A 387 12.07 -4.47 -1.33
N GLY A 388 12.31 -5.78 -1.37
CA GLY A 388 13.49 -6.32 -2.05
C GLY A 388 14.64 -6.73 -1.13
N GLU A 389 14.57 -6.44 0.17
CA GLU A 389 15.52 -6.98 1.14
C GLU A 389 15.06 -8.33 1.71
N PRO A 390 15.98 -9.20 2.18
CA PRO A 390 15.64 -10.55 2.63
C PRO A 390 14.71 -10.61 3.84
N TYR A 391 14.89 -9.71 4.83
CA TYR A 391 14.17 -9.73 6.10
C TYR A 391 13.09 -8.66 6.23
N THR A 392 13.01 -7.70 5.31
CA THR A 392 11.89 -6.76 5.26
C THR A 392 10.57 -7.52 5.21
N ILE A 393 9.70 -7.34 6.21
CA ILE A 393 8.35 -7.93 6.22
C ILE A 393 7.61 -7.53 4.94
N PHE A 394 6.90 -8.47 4.32
CA PHE A 394 6.30 -8.22 3.01
C PHE A 394 5.29 -7.07 3.01
N LEU A 395 4.72 -6.72 4.17
CA LEU A 395 3.82 -5.57 4.33
C LEU A 395 4.51 -4.23 4.08
N VAL A 396 5.81 -4.11 4.31
CA VAL A 396 6.58 -2.90 3.98
C VAL A 396 6.63 -2.67 2.47
N CYS A 397 6.46 -3.73 1.67
CA CYS A 397 6.27 -3.54 0.22
C CYS A 397 5.00 -2.74 -0.11
N ALA A 398 4.00 -2.63 0.77
CA ALA A 398 2.90 -1.69 0.60
C ALA A 398 3.38 -0.24 0.67
N LYS A 399 4.33 0.09 1.57
CA LYS A 399 4.92 1.44 1.66
C LYS A 399 5.65 1.77 0.37
N SER A 400 6.54 0.89 -0.09
CA SER A 400 7.30 1.09 -1.34
C SER A 400 6.37 1.20 -2.55
N TYR A 401 5.38 0.31 -2.66
CA TYR A 401 4.45 0.30 -3.79
C TYR A 401 3.48 1.48 -3.74
N GLY A 402 3.04 1.91 -2.57
CA GLY A 402 2.20 3.08 -2.37
C GLY A 402 2.91 4.37 -2.76
N LEU A 403 4.18 4.53 -2.38
CA LEU A 403 5.02 5.66 -2.80
C LEU A 403 5.25 5.64 -4.32
N PHE A 404 5.61 4.48 -4.87
CA PHE A 404 5.82 4.31 -6.31
C PHE A 404 4.54 4.56 -7.14
N GLY A 405 3.41 4.01 -6.69
CA GLY A 405 2.11 4.15 -7.32
C GLY A 405 1.62 5.59 -7.33
N HIS A 406 1.88 6.36 -6.26
CA HIS A 406 1.50 7.77 -6.20
C HIS A 406 2.22 8.61 -7.25
N GLY A 407 3.52 8.37 -7.46
CA GLY A 407 4.29 9.06 -8.49
C GLY A 407 3.75 8.86 -9.91
N ILE A 408 3.09 7.73 -10.14
CA ILE A 408 2.56 7.30 -11.43
C ILE A 408 1.10 7.75 -11.58
N LEU A 409 0.24 7.47 -10.61
CA LEU A 409 -1.22 7.63 -10.74
C LEU A 409 -1.81 8.76 -9.88
N GLY A 410 -1.02 9.39 -8.99
CA GLY A 410 -1.52 10.32 -7.98
C GLY A 410 -2.41 9.64 -6.93
N LEU A 411 -2.17 8.35 -6.66
CA LEU A 411 -2.91 7.52 -5.70
C LEU A 411 -1.94 6.68 -4.87
N GLY A 412 -2.20 6.55 -3.58
CA GLY A 412 -1.31 5.87 -2.64
C GLY A 412 -0.60 6.86 -1.74
N ILE A 413 0.67 6.61 -1.41
CA ILE A 413 1.41 7.41 -0.42
C ILE A 413 2.18 8.53 -1.13
N ALA A 414 1.83 9.78 -0.86
CA ALA A 414 2.50 10.95 -1.43
C ALA A 414 3.88 11.20 -0.82
N GLY A 415 4.03 10.92 0.47
CA GLY A 415 5.25 11.19 1.22
C GLY A 415 5.11 10.88 2.71
N GLU A 416 6.17 11.21 3.44
CA GLU A 416 6.30 10.99 4.87
C GLU A 416 6.61 12.31 5.57
N LYS A 417 5.85 12.63 6.61
CA LYS A 417 6.02 13.82 7.45
C LYS A 417 6.73 13.42 8.73
N ARG A 418 8.03 13.71 8.78
CA ARG A 418 8.83 13.51 9.98
C ARG A 418 8.75 14.74 10.88
N PRO A 419 8.83 14.58 12.20
CA PRO A 419 8.98 15.69 13.13
C PRO A 419 10.17 16.57 12.75
N GLN A 420 10.01 17.89 12.88
CA GLN A 420 11.11 18.82 12.71
C GLN A 420 12.16 18.59 13.80
N ASN A 421 13.42 18.88 13.48
CA ASN A 421 14.50 18.79 14.43
C ASN A 421 14.32 19.77 15.60
N TRP A 422 14.75 19.38 16.80
CA TRP A 422 14.55 20.20 18.01
C TRP A 422 15.28 21.55 17.96
N TRP A 423 16.38 21.66 17.20
CA TRP A 423 17.12 22.90 16.99
C TRP A 423 16.44 23.86 16.02
N GLU A 424 15.44 23.41 15.26
CA GLU A 424 14.56 24.26 14.44
C GLU A 424 13.28 24.61 15.21
N ASN A 425 12.72 23.62 15.92
CA ASN A 425 11.52 23.79 16.72
C ASN A 425 11.58 22.90 17.97
N VAL A 426 11.47 23.51 19.16
CA VAL A 426 11.55 22.79 20.46
C VAL A 426 10.48 21.69 20.60
N SER A 427 9.39 21.75 19.83
CA SER A 427 8.41 20.66 19.79
C SER A 427 9.00 19.35 19.24
N GLY A 428 10.12 19.38 18.52
CA GLY A 428 10.85 18.20 18.06
C GLY A 428 11.63 17.46 19.16
N LEU A 429 11.88 18.09 20.32
CA LEU A 429 12.63 17.47 21.40
C LEU A 429 11.85 16.31 22.02
N GLU A 430 12.53 15.19 22.22
CA GLU A 430 12.02 14.05 22.98
C GLU A 430 12.78 13.95 24.30
N ILE A 431 12.03 13.86 25.39
CA ILE A 431 12.59 13.92 26.75
C ILE A 431 11.82 12.97 27.64
N GLY A 432 12.50 12.38 28.60
CA GLY A 432 11.82 11.70 29.68
C GLY A 432 12.60 11.72 30.98
N ALA A 433 11.92 11.32 32.03
CA ALA A 433 12.47 11.18 33.36
C ALA A 433 12.11 9.82 33.94
N ARG A 434 12.99 9.29 34.78
CA ARG A 434 12.81 8.06 35.52
C ARG A 434 13.17 8.30 36.98
N ILE A 435 12.35 7.81 37.90
CA ILE A 435 12.68 7.70 39.31
C ILE A 435 12.79 6.21 39.61
N GLU A 436 13.90 5.80 40.23
CA GLU A 436 14.11 4.43 40.69
C GLU A 436 14.43 4.44 42.17
N PHE A 437 13.87 3.50 42.92
CA PHE A 437 14.18 3.32 44.33
C PHE A 437 13.87 1.88 44.73
N ARG A 438 14.39 1.47 45.88
CA ARG A 438 14.11 0.19 46.50
C ARG A 438 13.44 0.39 47.85
N TRP A 439 12.50 -0.49 48.16
CA TRP A 439 11.87 -0.53 49.47
C TRP A 439 11.74 -1.99 49.89
N GLU A 440 12.50 -2.35 50.93
CA GLU A 440 12.71 -3.75 51.34
C GLU A 440 13.19 -4.62 50.15
N ARG A 441 12.41 -5.64 49.79
CA ARG A 441 12.72 -6.57 48.70
C ARG A 441 12.26 -6.11 47.31
N PHE A 442 11.52 -5.00 47.24
CA PHE A 442 10.95 -4.50 46.00
C PHE A 442 11.84 -3.42 45.40
N SER A 443 12.14 -3.52 44.11
CA SER A 443 12.64 -2.42 43.29
C SER A 443 11.45 -1.78 42.59
N PHE A 444 11.42 -0.45 42.51
CA PHE A 444 10.40 0.32 41.80
C PHE A 444 11.08 1.25 40.80
N ALA A 445 10.46 1.41 39.64
CA ALA A 445 10.78 2.46 38.68
C ALA A 445 9.48 3.14 38.22
N ILE A 446 9.48 4.46 38.15
CA ILE A 446 8.41 5.27 37.55
C ILE A 446 9.08 6.04 36.41
N THR A 447 8.53 5.94 35.21
CA THR A 447 9.08 6.58 34.00
C THR A 447 8.01 7.45 33.35
N ASP A 448 8.39 8.60 32.84
CA ASP A 448 7.53 9.45 32.02
C ASP A 448 8.32 9.88 30.79
N PHE A 449 7.82 9.52 29.60
CA PHE A 449 8.47 9.82 28.32
C PHE A 449 7.54 10.64 27.44
N TRP A 450 8.03 11.77 26.95
CA TRP A 450 7.36 12.65 26.00
C TRP A 450 8.15 12.66 24.70
N GLY A 451 7.66 11.89 23.71
CA GLY A 451 8.36 11.65 22.45
C GLY A 451 7.40 11.34 21.31
N TYR A 452 7.94 10.93 20.18
CA TYR A 452 7.18 10.53 19.00
C TYR A 452 7.01 9.01 18.94
N SER A 453 5.95 8.54 18.29
CA SER A 453 5.79 7.12 17.97
C SER A 453 6.79 6.72 16.89
N ASP A 454 7.60 5.67 17.11
CA ASP A 454 8.56 5.14 16.13
C ASP A 454 7.89 4.60 14.85
N LEU A 455 6.63 4.14 14.95
CA LEU A 455 5.83 3.64 13.84
C LEU A 455 4.97 4.76 13.23
N PRO A 456 4.85 4.83 11.90
CA PRO A 456 4.05 5.84 11.23
C PRO A 456 2.55 5.52 11.32
N THR A 457 1.73 6.57 11.36
CA THR A 457 0.29 6.51 11.16
C THR A 457 -0.04 6.94 9.73
N VAL A 458 -1.00 6.26 9.11
CA VAL A 458 -1.53 6.59 7.78
C VAL A 458 -2.63 7.64 7.90
N ASP A 459 -2.52 8.73 7.16
CA ASP A 459 -3.48 9.84 7.11
C ASP A 459 -3.99 10.03 5.68
N TYR A 460 -5.31 9.96 5.50
CA TYR A 460 -5.98 10.21 4.23
C TYR A 460 -6.23 11.71 4.11
N PHE A 461 -5.45 12.41 3.29
CA PHE A 461 -5.53 13.87 3.18
C PHE A 461 -6.26 14.35 1.92
N ASN A 462 -6.42 13.49 0.92
CA ASN A 462 -7.26 13.76 -0.24
C ASN A 462 -7.94 12.49 -0.74
N GLU A 463 -9.14 12.64 -1.28
CA GLU A 463 -9.92 11.56 -1.87
C GLU A 463 -10.51 11.99 -3.20
N TYR A 464 -10.55 11.05 -4.14
CA TYR A 464 -11.21 11.19 -5.42
C TYR A 464 -12.43 10.29 -5.42
N GLU A 465 -13.60 10.90 -5.27
CA GLU A 465 -14.89 10.24 -5.37
C GLU A 465 -15.87 11.11 -6.14
N ARG A 466 -16.26 10.65 -7.33
CA ARG A 466 -17.30 11.33 -8.11
C ARG A 466 -18.68 11.08 -7.51
N LYS A 467 -19.11 12.00 -6.64
CA LYS A 467 -20.49 12.02 -6.12
C LYS A 467 -21.39 12.91 -6.96
N VAL A 468 -22.69 12.69 -6.82
CA VAL A 468 -23.74 13.47 -7.48
C VAL A 468 -24.78 13.84 -6.42
N ASP A 469 -25.23 15.09 -6.45
CA ASP A 469 -26.28 15.62 -5.59
C ASP A 469 -27.60 14.90 -5.88
N VAL A 470 -28.21 14.34 -4.83
CA VAL A 470 -29.42 13.52 -4.99
C VAL A 470 -30.66 14.32 -5.36
N ALA A 471 -30.66 15.64 -5.18
CA ALA A 471 -31.79 16.50 -5.51
C ALA A 471 -31.66 17.08 -6.93
N THR A 472 -30.46 17.50 -7.32
CA THR A 472 -30.22 18.29 -8.54
C THR A 472 -29.51 17.51 -9.65
N GLY A 473 -28.83 16.39 -9.34
CA GLY A 473 -28.01 15.66 -10.29
C GLY A 473 -26.66 16.34 -10.61
N ALA A 474 -26.31 17.42 -9.92
CA ALA A 474 -25.01 18.09 -10.09
C ALA A 474 -23.88 17.27 -9.46
N PRO A 475 -22.66 17.25 -10.03
CA PRO A 475 -21.49 16.67 -9.37
C PRO A 475 -21.27 17.31 -7.99
N LEU A 476 -20.82 16.55 -7.00
CA LEU A 476 -20.41 17.10 -5.71
C LEU A 476 -18.89 17.18 -5.62
N ASP A 477 -18.40 18.10 -4.79
CA ASP A 477 -17.04 18.04 -4.27
C ASP A 477 -16.88 16.95 -3.17
N VAL A 478 -15.66 16.86 -2.64
CA VAL A 478 -15.30 15.91 -1.58
C VAL A 478 -16.07 16.13 -0.26
N ASP A 479 -16.59 17.34 -0.05
CA ASP A 479 -17.37 17.75 1.14
C ASP A 479 -18.88 17.62 0.90
N ALA A 480 -19.30 16.93 -0.18
CA ALA A 480 -20.67 16.73 -0.59
C ALA A 480 -21.44 18.03 -0.94
N SER A 481 -20.73 19.10 -1.32
CA SER A 481 -21.34 20.34 -1.81
C SER A 481 -21.49 20.29 -3.33
N ALA A 482 -22.65 20.71 -3.84
CA ALA A 482 -22.91 20.71 -5.28
C ALA A 482 -21.97 21.67 -6.02
N LEU A 483 -21.29 21.14 -7.03
CA LEU A 483 -20.47 21.91 -7.94
C LEU A 483 -21.34 22.72 -8.89
N THR A 484 -20.81 23.88 -9.22
CA THR A 484 -21.32 24.81 -10.22
C THR A 484 -20.32 24.88 -11.36
N PRO A 485 -20.72 25.36 -12.55
CA PRO A 485 -19.78 25.59 -13.64
C PRO A 485 -18.57 26.48 -13.24
N ALA A 486 -18.74 27.37 -12.25
CA ALA A 486 -17.70 28.29 -11.80
C ALA A 486 -16.62 27.65 -10.90
N ASN A 487 -16.96 26.61 -10.13
CA ASN A 487 -16.03 25.95 -9.18
C ASN A 487 -15.71 24.48 -9.54
N ALA A 488 -16.34 23.91 -10.55
CA ALA A 488 -16.10 22.50 -10.93
C ALA A 488 -14.65 22.22 -11.38
N LEU A 489 -13.96 23.19 -11.98
CA LEU A 489 -12.52 23.09 -12.31
C LEU A 489 -11.64 23.00 -11.06
N THR A 490 -12.07 23.68 -10.00
CA THR A 490 -11.24 23.97 -8.83
C THR A 490 -11.44 22.95 -7.72
N LEU A 491 -12.58 22.27 -7.70
CA LEU A 491 -12.99 21.31 -6.67
C LEU A 491 -13.42 19.96 -7.29
N HIS A 492 -12.80 19.60 -8.42
CA HIS A 492 -13.21 18.42 -9.20
C HIS A 492 -12.98 17.10 -8.43
N PRO A 493 -13.97 16.18 -8.39
CA PRO A 493 -13.89 14.95 -7.60
C PRO A 493 -13.06 13.80 -8.21
N ALA A 494 -12.61 13.95 -9.46
CA ALA A 494 -11.92 12.87 -10.20
C ALA A 494 -10.40 13.09 -10.25
N ASN A 495 -9.63 12.00 -10.26
CA ASN A 495 -8.17 12.05 -10.31
C ASN A 495 -7.68 12.31 -11.75
N ARG A 496 -7.16 13.53 -12.01
CA ARG A 496 -6.65 13.94 -13.32
C ARG A 496 -5.40 13.17 -13.75
N GLN A 497 -4.45 12.93 -12.86
CA GLN A 497 -3.22 12.21 -13.20
C GLN A 497 -3.51 10.78 -13.63
N ALA A 498 -4.35 10.06 -12.87
CA ALA A 498 -4.76 8.70 -13.24
C ALA A 498 -5.45 8.67 -14.62
N TYR A 499 -6.33 9.64 -14.91
CA TYR A 499 -6.96 9.78 -16.22
C TYR A 499 -5.92 9.96 -17.34
N ASP A 500 -4.99 10.90 -17.16
CA ASP A 500 -3.98 11.23 -18.17
C ASP A 500 -3.04 10.06 -18.45
N VAL A 501 -2.71 9.27 -17.44
CA VAL A 501 -1.91 8.05 -17.59
C VAL A 501 -2.67 6.97 -18.36
N VAL A 502 -3.93 6.69 -18.00
CA VAL A 502 -4.75 5.68 -18.72
C VAL A 502 -4.94 6.09 -20.18
N CYS A 503 -5.22 7.36 -20.43
CA CYS A 503 -5.36 7.90 -21.77
C CYS A 503 -4.02 7.81 -22.53
N SER A 504 -2.89 8.23 -21.95
CA SER A 504 -1.58 8.11 -22.58
C SER A 504 -1.21 6.68 -22.97
N ALA A 505 -1.49 5.71 -22.10
CA ALA A 505 -1.19 4.30 -22.34
C ALA A 505 -1.99 3.71 -23.53
N THR A 506 -3.21 4.22 -23.74
CA THR A 506 -4.18 3.68 -24.70
C THR A 506 -4.18 4.38 -26.06
N VAL A 507 -3.26 5.33 -26.30
CA VAL A 507 -3.06 5.93 -27.63
C VAL A 507 -2.78 4.85 -28.68
N GLY A 508 -3.39 5.00 -29.85
CA GLY A 508 -3.28 4.05 -30.96
C GLY A 508 -4.28 2.90 -30.95
N ILE A 509 -4.95 2.60 -29.81
CA ILE A 509 -6.09 1.66 -29.82
C ILE A 509 -7.25 2.23 -30.64
N ALA A 510 -7.50 3.54 -30.53
CA ALA A 510 -8.52 4.21 -31.33
C ALA A 510 -8.22 4.09 -32.84
N GLY A 511 -6.94 4.14 -33.24
CA GLY A 511 -6.49 4.03 -34.63
C GLY A 511 -6.71 2.66 -35.28
N SER A 512 -6.71 1.57 -34.49
CA SER A 512 -7.05 0.25 -35.02
C SER A 512 -8.55 0.08 -35.29
N VAL A 513 -9.39 0.94 -34.71
CA VAL A 513 -10.83 1.03 -35.00
C VAL A 513 -11.09 2.05 -36.10
N ILE A 514 -10.64 3.29 -35.91
CA ILE A 514 -10.88 4.44 -36.80
C ILE A 514 -9.52 5.10 -37.10
N PRO A 515 -8.95 4.89 -38.29
CA PRO A 515 -7.60 5.37 -38.62
C PRO A 515 -7.40 6.89 -38.46
N ALA A 516 -8.46 7.67 -38.65
CA ALA A 516 -8.43 9.12 -38.55
C ALA A 516 -8.36 9.66 -37.11
N VAL A 517 -8.44 8.80 -36.09
CA VAL A 517 -8.24 9.13 -34.67
C VAL A 517 -7.12 8.31 -34.03
N ALA A 518 -6.13 7.89 -34.82
CA ALA A 518 -5.01 7.10 -34.33
C ALA A 518 -4.22 7.78 -33.20
N ASP A 519 -4.19 9.12 -33.21
CA ASP A 519 -3.49 9.91 -32.21
C ASP A 519 -4.33 10.14 -30.93
N ASN A 520 -5.60 9.74 -30.92
CA ASN A 520 -6.45 9.84 -29.73
C ASN A 520 -6.24 8.63 -28.81
N CYS A 521 -6.46 8.82 -27.51
CA CYS A 521 -6.59 7.71 -26.58
C CYS A 521 -7.98 7.06 -26.63
N LEU A 522 -8.08 5.88 -26.03
CA LEU A 522 -9.35 5.14 -25.97
C LEU A 522 -10.45 5.91 -25.22
N LEU A 523 -10.10 6.60 -24.12
CA LEU A 523 -11.07 7.33 -23.29
C LEU A 523 -11.61 8.61 -23.96
N ASP A 524 -10.87 9.19 -24.92
CA ASP A 524 -11.28 10.39 -25.67
C ASP A 524 -11.94 10.05 -27.03
N LEU A 525 -12.23 8.77 -27.28
CA LEU A 525 -12.94 8.38 -28.51
C LEU A 525 -14.34 9.02 -28.59
N LEU A 526 -15.03 9.16 -27.45
CA LEU A 526 -16.39 9.69 -27.34
C LEU A 526 -16.50 11.22 -27.40
N ASN A 527 -15.37 11.94 -27.30
CA ASN A 527 -15.32 13.40 -27.25
C ASN A 527 -14.39 14.02 -28.30
N SER A 528 -13.94 13.22 -29.26
CA SER A 528 -13.10 13.72 -30.33
C SER A 528 -13.91 14.44 -31.41
N SER A 529 -13.51 15.67 -31.73
CA SER A 529 -13.99 16.40 -32.91
C SER A 529 -13.12 16.22 -34.16
N THR A 530 -12.21 15.24 -34.19
CA THR A 530 -11.33 15.01 -35.35
C THR A 530 -12.19 14.63 -36.55
N PRO A 531 -12.18 15.38 -37.66
CA PRO A 531 -13.02 15.07 -38.80
C PRO A 531 -12.60 13.73 -39.42
N ILE A 532 -13.52 12.78 -39.42
CA ILE A 532 -13.31 11.46 -40.02
C ILE A 532 -13.96 11.35 -41.40
N ALA A 533 -14.91 12.24 -41.68
CA ALA A 533 -15.39 12.53 -43.04
C ALA A 533 -15.88 13.98 -43.11
N VAL A 534 -16.29 14.46 -44.30
CA VAL A 534 -16.79 15.83 -44.48
C VAL A 534 -17.97 16.09 -43.55
N GLY A 535 -17.75 16.94 -42.54
CA GLY A 535 -18.76 17.33 -41.55
C GLY A 535 -19.07 16.29 -40.47
N ILE A 536 -18.32 15.18 -40.37
CA ILE A 536 -18.60 14.10 -39.41
C ILE A 536 -17.38 13.85 -38.52
N THR A 537 -17.64 13.74 -37.22
CA THR A 537 -16.66 13.53 -36.16
C THR A 537 -17.02 12.27 -35.36
N PRO A 538 -16.08 11.68 -34.61
CA PRO A 538 -16.36 10.59 -33.69
C PRO A 538 -17.47 10.96 -32.69
N ALA A 539 -17.43 12.17 -32.13
CA ALA A 539 -18.45 12.67 -31.20
C ALA A 539 -19.88 12.59 -31.79
N ASN A 540 -20.11 13.13 -32.99
CA ASN A 540 -21.45 13.09 -33.60
C ASN A 540 -21.85 11.71 -34.13
N GLY A 541 -20.90 10.89 -34.59
CA GLY A 541 -21.16 9.52 -35.03
C GLY A 541 -21.52 8.56 -33.88
N LEU A 542 -20.79 8.65 -32.77
CA LEU A 542 -21.04 7.81 -31.58
C LEU A 542 -22.27 8.29 -30.81
N SER A 543 -22.53 9.59 -30.79
CA SER A 543 -23.81 10.15 -30.33
C SER A 543 -25.00 9.47 -31.03
N ALA A 544 -24.94 9.28 -32.35
CA ALA A 544 -26.02 8.62 -33.09
C ALA A 544 -26.23 7.14 -32.70
N VAL A 545 -25.14 6.44 -32.35
CA VAL A 545 -25.18 5.05 -31.84
C VAL A 545 -25.82 5.02 -30.45
N LEU A 546 -25.43 5.93 -29.55
CA LEU A 546 -25.96 6.03 -28.20
C LEU A 546 -27.44 6.44 -28.19
N ALA A 547 -27.87 7.28 -29.12
CA ALA A 547 -29.28 7.61 -29.36
C ALA A 547 -30.10 6.43 -29.93
N GLY A 548 -29.42 5.36 -30.38
CA GLY A 548 -30.04 4.16 -30.93
C GLY A 548 -30.62 4.34 -32.33
N THR A 549 -30.01 5.18 -33.16
CA THR A 549 -30.47 5.46 -34.54
C THR A 549 -30.36 4.20 -35.40
N ARG A 550 -31.50 3.57 -35.74
CA ARG A 550 -31.55 2.38 -36.61
C ARG A 550 -31.52 2.77 -38.08
N GLY A 551 -30.58 2.21 -38.84
CA GLY A 551 -30.57 2.26 -40.31
C GLY A 551 -30.45 3.67 -40.92
N LEU A 552 -29.22 4.18 -41.05
CA LEU A 552 -28.91 5.35 -41.90
C LEU A 552 -28.73 4.94 -43.39
N ALA A 553 -29.51 3.96 -43.85
CA ALA A 553 -29.49 3.51 -45.24
C ALA A 553 -30.11 4.60 -46.14
N GLY A 554 -29.27 5.53 -46.61
CA GLY A 554 -29.67 6.62 -47.51
C GLY A 554 -28.96 7.96 -47.31
N SER A 555 -28.08 8.10 -46.31
CA SER A 555 -27.30 9.34 -46.08
C SER A 555 -26.07 9.46 -47.01
N PRO A 556 -25.52 10.68 -47.21
CA PRO A 556 -24.41 10.94 -48.13
C PRO A 556 -23.18 10.05 -47.87
N PRO A 557 -22.28 9.85 -48.85
CA PRO A 557 -21.12 8.95 -48.76
C PRO A 557 -20.22 9.12 -47.51
N ALA A 558 -20.23 10.31 -46.89
CA ALA A 558 -19.52 10.60 -45.64
C ALA A 558 -20.14 9.92 -44.41
N ALA A 559 -21.48 9.81 -44.33
CA ALA A 559 -22.19 9.12 -43.25
C ALA A 559 -21.92 7.60 -43.27
N ASN A 560 -21.58 7.05 -44.44
CA ASN A 560 -21.14 5.68 -44.62
C ASN A 560 -19.69 5.42 -44.16
N PHE A 561 -18.92 6.41 -43.71
CA PHE A 561 -17.52 6.17 -43.29
C PHE A 561 -17.41 5.78 -41.82
N VAL A 562 -18.03 6.54 -40.92
CA VAL A 562 -18.05 6.24 -39.47
C VAL A 562 -18.93 5.05 -39.19
N LEU A 563 -20.13 5.06 -39.80
CA LEU A 563 -20.96 3.88 -39.83
C LEU A 563 -20.24 2.79 -40.61
N GLY A 564 -19.77 2.92 -41.84
CA GLY A 564 -19.20 1.77 -42.60
C GLY A 564 -17.91 1.16 -42.04
N VAL A 565 -17.11 1.87 -41.25
CA VAL A 565 -16.01 1.27 -40.47
C VAL A 565 -16.56 0.46 -39.29
N LEU A 566 -17.68 0.89 -38.71
CA LEU A 566 -18.44 0.15 -37.70
C LEU A 566 -19.39 -0.90 -38.35
N THR A 567 -19.99 -0.69 -39.52
CA THR A 567 -21.21 -1.31 -40.08
C THR A 567 -21.04 -2.08 -41.38
N ASN A 568 -19.87 -2.05 -42.03
CA ASN A 568 -19.55 -3.15 -42.96
C ASN A 568 -19.25 -4.45 -42.19
N GLN A 569 -18.98 -4.35 -40.88
CA GLN A 569 -18.85 -5.46 -39.95
C GLN A 569 -20.07 -5.58 -39.02
N ILE A 570 -20.77 -4.49 -38.69
CA ILE A 570 -22.05 -4.48 -37.97
C ILE A 570 -23.21 -4.42 -38.98
N GLY A 571 -23.80 -5.56 -39.32
CA GLY A 571 -24.94 -5.60 -40.26
C GLY A 571 -26.14 -4.74 -39.85
N ALA A 572 -27.18 -4.69 -40.71
CA ALA A 572 -28.44 -3.97 -40.46
C ALA A 572 -29.19 -4.38 -39.16
N SER A 573 -28.67 -5.36 -38.43
CA SER A 573 -29.21 -5.98 -37.22
C SER A 573 -28.44 -5.60 -35.94
N PHE A 574 -27.78 -4.43 -35.87
CA PHE A 574 -27.15 -3.98 -34.61
C PHE A 574 -28.22 -3.83 -33.52
N PRO A 575 -28.10 -4.53 -32.38
CA PRO A 575 -29.16 -4.59 -31.39
C PRO A 575 -29.14 -3.34 -30.49
N VAL A 576 -29.28 -2.14 -31.06
CA VAL A 576 -29.46 -0.89 -30.30
C VAL A 576 -30.93 -0.53 -30.13
N VAL A 577 -31.20 0.26 -29.10
CA VAL A 577 -32.52 0.69 -28.65
C VAL A 577 -32.61 2.18 -28.89
N GLN A 578 -33.55 2.60 -29.74
CA GLN A 578 -33.80 4.01 -29.99
C GLN A 578 -34.37 4.66 -28.73
N LEU A 579 -33.74 5.74 -28.26
CA LEU A 579 -34.19 6.50 -27.09
C LEU A 579 -35.49 7.27 -27.40
N ASN A 580 -36.22 7.63 -26.34
CA ASN A 580 -37.45 8.38 -26.48
C ASN A 580 -37.12 9.86 -26.52
N ARG A 581 -37.97 10.62 -27.23
CA ARG A 581 -37.90 12.07 -27.18
C ARG A 581 -38.90 12.53 -26.14
N ASP A 582 -38.42 13.15 -25.10
CA ASP A 582 -39.20 13.39 -23.90
C ASP A 582 -39.52 14.86 -23.67
N PRO A 583 -40.49 15.17 -22.78
CA PRO A 583 -40.88 16.54 -22.49
C PRO A 583 -39.73 17.43 -21.96
N GLY A 584 -38.71 16.82 -21.35
CA GLY A 584 -37.55 17.48 -20.75
C GLY A 584 -36.32 17.63 -21.64
N ASP A 585 -36.35 17.06 -22.86
CA ASP A 585 -35.17 17.00 -23.72
C ASP A 585 -34.86 18.33 -24.38
N ALA A 586 -33.58 18.51 -24.74
CA ALA A 586 -33.19 19.69 -25.49
C ALA A 586 -33.87 19.73 -26.87
N LEU A 587 -34.45 20.88 -27.20
CA LEU A 587 -35.16 21.05 -28.46
C LEU A 587 -34.20 21.54 -29.56
N ALA A 588 -33.80 20.59 -30.41
CA ALA A 588 -33.38 20.79 -31.80
C ALA A 588 -31.90 21.17 -32.05
N TYR A 589 -31.00 20.20 -31.83
CA TYR A 589 -29.73 20.14 -32.54
C TYR A 589 -29.91 19.36 -33.86
N ALA A 590 -29.83 20.04 -35.01
CA ALA A 590 -29.81 19.41 -36.32
C ALA A 590 -28.36 19.10 -36.70
N GLY A 591 -27.82 18.03 -36.12
CA GLY A 591 -26.47 17.58 -36.41
C GLY A 591 -26.26 17.20 -37.89
N PRO A 592 -25.01 17.00 -38.31
CA PRO A 592 -24.65 16.70 -39.71
C PRO A 592 -25.23 15.38 -40.24
N LEU A 593 -25.65 14.47 -39.34
CA LEU A 593 -26.32 13.20 -39.66
C LEU A 593 -27.86 13.30 -39.64
N GLY A 594 -28.39 14.49 -39.35
CA GLY A 594 -29.82 14.78 -39.26
C GLY A 594 -30.32 15.04 -37.83
N PRO A 595 -31.55 15.57 -37.67
CA PRO A 595 -32.11 15.92 -36.37
C PRO A 595 -32.52 14.70 -35.52
N ARG A 596 -32.65 13.51 -36.13
CA ARG A 596 -33.05 12.27 -35.43
C ARG A 596 -31.88 11.46 -34.89
N SER A 597 -30.64 11.87 -35.17
CA SER A 597 -29.43 11.14 -34.80
C SER A 597 -28.62 11.83 -33.71
N ALA A 598 -29.12 12.92 -33.15
CA ALA A 598 -28.41 13.70 -32.14
C ALA A 598 -28.84 13.28 -30.74
N LEU A 599 -27.90 12.79 -29.93
CA LEU A 599 -28.12 12.35 -28.55
C LEU A 599 -28.68 13.46 -27.67
N SER A 600 -28.25 14.73 -27.84
CA SER A 600 -28.78 15.83 -27.01
C SER A 600 -30.28 16.06 -27.24
N ASN A 601 -30.86 15.57 -28.35
CA ASN A 601 -32.31 15.67 -28.59
C ASN A 601 -33.13 14.61 -27.81
N TYR A 602 -32.47 13.68 -27.12
CA TYR A 602 -33.03 12.56 -26.37
C TYR A 602 -32.56 12.55 -24.91
N LEU A 603 -32.02 13.68 -24.42
CA LEU A 603 -31.53 13.79 -23.05
C LEU A 603 -32.04 15.07 -22.39
N SER A 604 -32.49 14.93 -21.15
CA SER A 604 -32.69 16.04 -20.22
C SER A 604 -31.35 16.67 -19.81
N PRO A 605 -31.33 17.91 -19.28
CA PRO A 605 -30.13 18.52 -18.74
C PRO A 605 -29.42 17.67 -17.67
N GLN A 606 -30.19 16.97 -16.82
CA GLN A 606 -29.68 16.10 -15.77
C GLN A 606 -29.09 14.81 -16.35
N GLN A 607 -29.75 14.18 -17.31
CA GLN A 607 -29.21 13.02 -18.01
C GLN A 607 -27.91 13.37 -18.75
N ALA A 608 -27.86 14.51 -19.46
CA ALA A 608 -26.65 14.98 -20.11
C ALA A 608 -25.50 15.24 -19.11
N ALA A 609 -25.80 15.84 -17.95
CA ALA A 609 -24.82 16.06 -16.89
C ALA A 609 -24.27 14.73 -16.32
N LEU A 610 -25.10 13.69 -16.18
CA LEU A 610 -24.63 12.35 -15.80
C LEU A 610 -23.70 11.75 -16.85
N LEU A 611 -23.80 12.14 -18.13
CA LEU A 611 -22.87 11.74 -19.19
C LEU A 611 -21.62 12.64 -19.28
N GLY A 612 -21.47 13.66 -18.44
CA GLY A 612 -20.32 14.56 -18.52
C GLY A 612 -20.36 15.55 -19.68
N CYS A 613 -21.56 15.86 -20.18
CA CYS A 613 -21.78 16.82 -21.25
C CYS A 613 -23.07 17.64 -21.03
N GLY A 614 -23.41 18.52 -21.97
CA GLY A 614 -24.65 19.27 -21.94
C GLY A 614 -24.56 20.62 -21.19
N PRO A 615 -25.72 21.26 -20.92
CA PRO A 615 -25.77 22.63 -20.43
C PRO A 615 -24.99 22.90 -19.14
N PHE A 616 -24.92 21.92 -18.23
CA PHE A 616 -24.13 22.05 -16.99
C PHE A 616 -22.64 22.24 -17.28
N TYR A 617 -22.09 21.48 -18.21
CA TYR A 617 -20.69 21.60 -18.62
C TYR A 617 -20.51 22.69 -19.69
N GLY A 618 -21.56 23.36 -20.14
CA GLY A 618 -21.45 24.32 -21.26
C GLY A 618 -21.05 23.65 -22.58
N THR A 619 -21.35 22.36 -22.76
CA THR A 619 -21.10 21.59 -23.97
C THR A 619 -22.39 21.11 -24.63
N ILE A 620 -22.28 20.62 -25.86
CA ILE A 620 -23.31 19.88 -26.58
C ILE A 620 -22.76 18.46 -26.80
N CYS A 621 -23.45 17.45 -26.28
CA CYS A 621 -23.01 16.05 -26.33
C CYS A 621 -22.79 15.53 -27.76
N ASP A 622 -23.37 16.19 -28.77
CA ASP A 622 -23.21 15.86 -30.18
C ASP A 622 -21.98 16.50 -30.85
N VAL A 623 -21.49 17.61 -30.33
CA VAL A 623 -20.40 18.38 -30.93
C VAL A 623 -19.10 18.06 -30.22
N GLU A 624 -19.08 18.32 -28.91
CA GLU A 624 -17.94 18.08 -28.04
C GLU A 624 -17.91 16.64 -27.51
N GLY A 625 -19.04 15.91 -27.57
CA GLY A 625 -19.11 14.52 -27.15
C GLY A 625 -19.27 14.30 -25.64
N ILE A 626 -19.05 13.07 -25.20
CA ILE A 626 -19.18 12.62 -23.80
C ILE A 626 -17.78 12.58 -23.17
N ASP A 627 -17.55 13.35 -22.12
CA ASP A 627 -16.30 13.29 -21.36
C ASP A 627 -16.38 12.21 -20.28
N LEU A 628 -15.70 11.08 -20.49
CA LEU A 628 -15.69 9.98 -19.53
C LEU A 628 -15.12 10.42 -18.18
N PHE A 629 -14.13 11.34 -18.15
CA PHE A 629 -13.62 11.92 -16.91
C PHE A 629 -14.74 12.59 -16.07
N ASN A 630 -15.67 13.23 -16.78
CA ASN A 630 -16.78 13.97 -16.20
C ASN A 630 -18.10 13.18 -16.24
N SER A 631 -18.12 11.88 -16.51
CA SER A 631 -19.36 11.09 -16.55
C SER A 631 -19.55 10.22 -15.30
N GLU A 632 -20.81 9.98 -14.90
CA GLU A 632 -21.19 9.05 -13.85
C GLU A 632 -21.15 7.62 -14.42
N ALA A 633 -20.11 6.86 -14.10
CA ALA A 633 -19.92 5.54 -14.70
C ALA A 633 -21.09 4.60 -14.38
N SER A 634 -21.68 4.68 -13.18
CA SER A 634 -22.83 3.85 -12.82
C SER A 634 -24.04 4.08 -13.73
N ALA A 635 -24.25 5.30 -14.24
CA ALA A 635 -25.33 5.59 -15.19
C ALA A 635 -25.08 4.96 -16.57
N LEU A 636 -23.81 4.88 -17.00
CA LEU A 636 -23.39 4.31 -18.29
C LEU A 636 -23.35 2.77 -18.31
N VAL A 637 -23.24 2.11 -17.15
CA VAL A 637 -23.08 0.64 -17.08
C VAL A 637 -24.28 -0.14 -16.51
N GLN A 638 -25.44 0.51 -16.32
CA GLN A 638 -26.67 -0.09 -15.79
C GLN A 638 -27.09 -1.42 -16.45
N SER A 639 -26.92 -1.56 -17.75
CA SER A 639 -27.39 -2.72 -18.53
C SER A 639 -26.35 -3.82 -18.70
N PHE A 640 -25.18 -3.68 -18.09
CA PHE A 640 -24.10 -4.63 -18.23
C PHE A 640 -24.39 -5.92 -17.45
N PRO A 641 -24.01 -7.10 -17.99
CA PRO A 641 -24.35 -8.40 -17.39
C PRO A 641 -23.69 -8.66 -16.03
N GLN A 642 -22.70 -7.84 -15.66
CA GLN A 642 -22.05 -7.78 -14.35
C GLN A 642 -22.99 -7.26 -13.23
N PHE A 643 -24.10 -6.63 -13.59
CA PHE A 643 -25.14 -6.17 -12.66
C PHE A 643 -26.38 -7.05 -12.73
N GLU A 644 -27.03 -7.24 -11.59
CA GLU A 644 -28.33 -7.90 -11.56
C GLU A 644 -29.42 -6.93 -12.07
N PRO A 645 -30.38 -7.39 -12.89
CA PRO A 645 -31.51 -6.57 -13.31
C PRO A 645 -32.25 -5.98 -12.10
N GLY A 646 -32.36 -4.65 -12.03
CA GLY A 646 -32.96 -3.95 -10.88
C GLY A 646 -32.08 -3.85 -9.64
N GLY A 647 -30.79 -4.17 -9.76
CA GLY A 647 -29.79 -3.89 -8.74
C GLY A 647 -29.58 -2.37 -8.52
N PRO A 648 -28.88 -1.99 -7.43
CA PRO A 648 -28.67 -0.60 -7.01
C PRO A 648 -27.60 0.09 -7.87
N VAL A 649 -27.92 0.32 -9.14
CA VAL A 649 -27.07 1.07 -10.08
C VAL A 649 -27.64 2.47 -10.27
N ALA A 650 -26.77 3.49 -10.37
CA ALA A 650 -27.15 4.91 -10.38
C ALA A 650 -27.98 5.31 -9.14
N THR A 651 -27.64 4.77 -7.97
CA THR A 651 -28.27 5.09 -6.68
C THR A 651 -27.29 5.72 -5.70
N ARG A 652 -27.80 6.49 -4.73
CA ARG A 652 -27.06 7.10 -3.62
C ARG A 652 -27.79 6.86 -2.31
N PHE A 653 -27.04 6.70 -1.23
CA PHE A 653 -27.64 6.69 0.10
C PHE A 653 -27.75 8.10 0.63
N TRP A 654 -28.95 8.50 1.06
CA TRP A 654 -29.19 9.83 1.59
C TRP A 654 -30.24 9.78 2.70
N ASN A 655 -29.92 10.34 3.86
CA ASN A 655 -30.81 10.44 5.03
C ASN A 655 -31.49 9.12 5.43
N GLY A 656 -30.74 8.02 5.51
CA GLY A 656 -31.31 6.75 5.98
C GLY A 656 -31.97 5.90 4.88
N ALA A 657 -32.06 6.39 3.64
CA ALA A 657 -32.73 5.70 2.54
C ALA A 657 -31.87 5.67 1.25
N LEU A 658 -32.10 4.65 0.43
CA LEU A 658 -31.55 4.57 -0.92
C LEU A 658 -32.39 5.44 -1.86
N VAL A 659 -31.75 6.36 -2.57
CA VAL A 659 -32.35 7.26 -3.55
C VAL A 659 -31.71 7.00 -4.91
N LYS A 660 -32.50 6.91 -5.97
CA LYS A 660 -31.99 6.78 -7.33
C LYS A 660 -31.73 8.16 -7.92
N LEU A 661 -30.60 8.32 -8.61
CA LEU A 661 -30.14 9.63 -9.10
C LEU A 661 -31.17 10.27 -10.05
N PRO A 662 -31.42 11.58 -9.96
CA PRO A 662 -32.18 12.31 -10.97
C PRO A 662 -31.56 12.13 -12.36
N GLY A 663 -32.39 11.84 -13.36
CA GLY A 663 -31.97 11.42 -14.70
C GLY A 663 -31.93 9.90 -14.88
N SER A 664 -31.87 9.13 -13.79
CA SER A 664 -31.84 7.67 -13.80
C SER A 664 -33.07 7.02 -13.16
N ARG A 665 -34.11 7.76 -12.76
CA ARG A 665 -35.30 7.16 -12.14
C ARG A 665 -36.21 6.56 -13.20
N GLY A 666 -36.94 5.51 -12.83
CA GLY A 666 -37.96 4.86 -13.65
C GLY A 666 -39.37 5.11 -13.13
N PRO A 667 -40.42 4.82 -13.91
CA PRO A 667 -41.82 5.02 -13.48
C PRO A 667 -42.23 4.36 -12.16
N GLY A 668 -41.50 3.34 -11.69
CA GLY A 668 -41.73 2.69 -10.40
C GLY A 668 -40.87 3.23 -9.25
N ASP A 669 -39.96 4.16 -9.51
CA ASP A 669 -39.00 4.68 -8.53
C ASP A 669 -39.57 5.92 -7.80
N PRO A 670 -39.31 6.08 -6.49
CA PRO A 670 -39.72 7.28 -5.75
C PRO A 670 -39.14 8.56 -6.38
N GLY A 671 -40.00 9.56 -6.60
CA GLY A 671 -39.59 10.86 -7.15
C GLY A 671 -39.31 10.87 -8.65
N TYR A 672 -39.71 9.84 -9.39
CA TYR A 672 -39.65 9.83 -10.86
C TYR A 672 -40.39 11.03 -11.48
N ASP A 673 -39.71 11.72 -12.38
CA ASP A 673 -40.24 12.84 -13.15
C ASP A 673 -39.89 12.67 -14.64
N PRO A 674 -40.87 12.46 -15.54
CA PRO A 674 -40.64 12.35 -16.98
C PRO A 674 -39.91 13.54 -17.61
N PHE A 675 -39.91 14.73 -17.00
CA PHE A 675 -39.17 15.90 -17.47
C PHE A 675 -37.67 15.87 -17.09
N VAL A 676 -37.29 15.01 -16.16
CA VAL A 676 -35.91 14.88 -15.66
C VAL A 676 -35.31 13.53 -16.03
N ASP A 677 -36.10 12.46 -15.91
CA ASP A 677 -35.66 11.06 -16.00
C ASP A 677 -36.00 10.37 -17.33
N GLY A 678 -36.78 11.04 -18.17
CA GLY A 678 -37.25 10.52 -19.45
C GLY A 678 -38.34 9.46 -19.32
N CYS A 679 -38.89 9.03 -20.45
CA CYS A 679 -39.97 8.05 -20.56
C CYS A 679 -39.44 6.71 -21.05
N THR A 680 -39.83 5.61 -20.40
CA THR A 680 -39.54 4.25 -20.89
C THR A 680 -40.70 3.61 -21.66
N GLY A 681 -41.78 4.37 -21.87
CA GLY A 681 -43.03 3.94 -22.50
C GLY A 681 -44.21 4.85 -22.10
N THR A 682 -45.39 4.61 -22.67
CA THR A 682 -46.61 5.39 -22.42
C THR A 682 -47.32 5.08 -21.11
N THR A 683 -46.92 4.01 -20.41
CA THR A 683 -47.53 3.56 -19.16
C THR A 683 -46.48 3.35 -18.07
N ASP A 684 -46.88 3.30 -16.80
CA ASP A 684 -46.05 2.81 -15.70
C ASP A 684 -45.86 1.26 -15.79
N LEU A 685 -45.21 0.67 -14.79
CA LEU A 685 -44.99 -0.78 -14.72
C LEU A 685 -46.29 -1.58 -14.46
N GLN A 686 -47.35 -0.92 -14.01
CA GLN A 686 -48.67 -1.49 -13.71
C GLN A 686 -49.68 -1.27 -14.85
N GLY A 687 -49.29 -0.57 -15.91
CA GLY A 687 -50.12 -0.29 -17.09
C GLY A 687 -50.93 1.02 -17.01
N SER A 688 -50.74 1.86 -15.99
CA SER A 688 -51.40 3.16 -15.88
C SER A 688 -50.78 4.17 -16.86
N PRO A 689 -51.56 4.99 -17.57
CA PRO A 689 -51.01 5.96 -18.51
C PRO A 689 -50.14 7.03 -17.85
N LEU A 690 -48.97 7.31 -18.43
CA LEU A 690 -48.08 8.40 -18.04
C LEU A 690 -48.34 9.60 -18.96
N ALA A 691 -49.17 10.56 -18.51
CA ALA A 691 -49.66 11.66 -19.35
C ALA A 691 -48.56 12.44 -20.11
N PRO A 692 -47.41 12.81 -19.51
CA PRO A 692 -46.32 13.47 -20.23
C PRO A 692 -45.68 12.59 -21.32
N CYS A 693 -45.74 11.26 -21.19
CA CYS A 693 -45.17 10.30 -22.14
C CYS A 693 -46.14 9.94 -23.28
N LEU A 694 -47.41 10.37 -23.22
CA LEU A 694 -48.41 10.10 -24.26
C LEU A 694 -48.28 11.03 -25.47
N ALA A 695 -47.70 12.21 -25.29
CA ALA A 695 -47.48 13.22 -26.30
C ALA A 695 -46.06 13.76 -26.16
N SER A 696 -45.09 13.06 -26.76
CA SER A 696 -43.71 13.55 -26.79
C SER A 696 -43.63 14.91 -27.50
N ASN A 697 -42.66 15.73 -27.09
CA ASN A 697 -42.48 17.06 -27.67
C ASN A 697 -42.24 17.02 -29.19
N ALA A 698 -42.64 18.10 -29.88
CA ALA A 698 -42.32 18.38 -31.27
C ALA A 698 -42.89 17.43 -32.35
N GLY A 699 -44.12 16.94 -32.17
CA GLY A 699 -44.86 16.23 -33.24
C GLY A 699 -44.50 14.76 -33.43
N PHE A 700 -43.80 14.17 -32.46
CA PHE A 700 -43.56 12.72 -32.38
C PHE A 700 -44.72 12.05 -31.61
N GLY A 701 -45.00 10.77 -31.89
CA GLY A 701 -46.05 10.01 -31.19
C GLY A 701 -45.70 9.75 -29.71
N GLY A 702 -46.60 9.11 -28.95
CA GLY A 702 -46.29 8.72 -27.57
C GLY A 702 -45.00 7.87 -27.46
N ALA A 703 -44.34 7.94 -26.30
CA ALA A 703 -43.08 7.27 -26.00
C ALA A 703 -43.14 5.76 -26.34
N LEU A 704 -42.13 5.25 -27.02
CA LEU A 704 -42.02 3.83 -27.32
C LEU A 704 -41.66 3.05 -26.06
N THR A 705 -42.12 1.80 -25.97
CA THR A 705 -41.67 0.91 -24.90
C THR A 705 -40.22 0.53 -25.15
N LEU A 706 -39.32 0.99 -24.28
CA LEU A 706 -37.90 0.67 -24.35
C LEU A 706 -37.70 -0.72 -23.75
N SER A 707 -37.42 -1.72 -24.60
CA SER A 707 -37.22 -3.11 -24.18
C SER A 707 -35.80 -3.58 -24.48
N ASN A 708 -35.24 -4.36 -23.54
CA ASN A 708 -33.96 -5.02 -23.69
C ASN A 708 -34.03 -6.02 -24.86
N PRO A 709 -33.20 -5.87 -25.91
CA PRO A 709 -33.24 -6.75 -27.08
C PRO A 709 -32.95 -8.22 -26.79
N GLN A 710 -32.24 -8.53 -25.70
CA GLN A 710 -31.87 -9.89 -25.30
C GLN A 710 -32.95 -10.58 -24.46
N THR A 711 -33.56 -9.87 -23.51
CA THR A 711 -34.55 -10.47 -22.59
C THR A 711 -36.00 -10.16 -22.96
N GLY A 712 -36.24 -9.13 -23.76
CA GLY A 712 -37.57 -8.60 -24.05
C GLY A 712 -38.18 -7.76 -22.92
N GLU A 713 -37.53 -7.72 -21.75
CA GLU A 713 -38.02 -6.97 -20.59
C GLU A 713 -37.88 -5.46 -20.81
N ARG A 714 -38.82 -4.68 -20.26
CA ARG A 714 -38.76 -3.22 -20.33
C ARG A 714 -37.61 -2.69 -19.47
N PHE A 715 -36.84 -1.73 -20.00
CA PHE A 715 -35.83 -1.03 -19.20
C PHE A 715 -36.48 -0.24 -18.07
N GLN A 716 -35.82 -0.21 -16.92
CA GLN A 716 -36.33 0.49 -15.74
C GLN A 716 -36.38 2.01 -15.95
N ASN A 717 -35.36 2.57 -16.59
CA ASN A 717 -35.24 3.99 -16.92
C ASN A 717 -34.63 4.12 -18.34
N GLU A 718 -34.65 5.33 -18.88
CA GLU A 718 -34.12 5.60 -20.23
C GLU A 718 -32.59 5.43 -20.31
N LEU A 719 -31.84 5.84 -19.28
CA LEU A 719 -30.39 5.65 -19.23
C LEU A 719 -29.99 4.16 -19.21
N GLY A 720 -30.88 3.24 -18.84
CA GLY A 720 -30.71 1.81 -18.99
C GLY A 720 -30.67 1.41 -20.47
N ALA A 721 -31.54 1.98 -21.30
CA ALA A 721 -31.49 1.78 -22.76
C ALA A 721 -30.22 2.40 -23.37
N LEU A 722 -29.82 3.58 -22.91
CA LEU A 722 -28.55 4.20 -23.32
C LEU A 722 -27.34 3.35 -22.91
N SER A 723 -27.34 2.84 -21.67
CA SER A 723 -26.31 1.95 -21.15
C SER A 723 -26.18 0.67 -21.98
N TRP A 724 -27.31 0.12 -22.45
CA TRP A 724 -27.31 -1.01 -23.37
C TRP A 724 -26.63 -0.65 -24.70
N ASN A 725 -26.95 0.51 -25.27
CA ASN A 725 -26.30 0.99 -26.50
C ASN A 725 -24.78 1.19 -26.30
N PHE A 726 -24.37 1.72 -25.15
CA PHE A 726 -22.97 1.89 -24.77
C PHE A 726 -22.25 0.55 -24.62
N MET A 727 -22.87 -0.44 -23.98
CA MET A 727 -22.33 -1.80 -23.86
C MET A 727 -22.12 -2.44 -25.24
N MET A 728 -23.11 -2.33 -26.12
CA MET A 728 -23.03 -2.86 -27.47
C MET A 728 -21.95 -2.16 -28.30
N LEU A 729 -21.77 -0.85 -28.11
CA LEU A 729 -20.65 -0.11 -28.69
C LEU A 729 -19.32 -0.69 -28.22
N LEU A 730 -19.08 -0.81 -26.91
CA LEU A 730 -17.82 -1.39 -26.38
C LEU A 730 -17.59 -2.82 -26.89
N TYR A 731 -18.61 -3.67 -26.86
CA TYR A 731 -18.51 -5.03 -27.37
C TYR A 731 -18.09 -5.04 -28.85
N SER A 732 -18.72 -4.20 -29.68
CA SER A 732 -18.40 -4.10 -31.11
C SER A 732 -16.98 -3.60 -31.37
N LEU A 733 -16.52 -2.58 -30.62
CA LEU A 733 -15.13 -2.12 -30.66
C LEU A 733 -14.16 -3.24 -30.28
N GLY A 734 -14.52 -4.04 -29.27
CA GLY A 734 -13.80 -5.24 -28.88
C GLY A 734 -13.64 -6.22 -30.02
N THR A 735 -14.69 -6.53 -30.79
CA THR A 735 -14.60 -7.48 -31.92
C THR A 735 -13.61 -7.07 -33.02
N LEU A 736 -13.26 -5.78 -33.10
CA LEU A 736 -12.29 -5.25 -34.05
C LEU A 736 -10.83 -5.35 -33.55
N GLN A 737 -10.63 -5.69 -32.27
CA GLN A 737 -9.29 -5.79 -31.66
C GLN A 737 -8.79 -7.24 -31.62
N PRO A 738 -7.58 -7.54 -32.13
CA PRO A 738 -7.05 -8.91 -32.17
C PRO A 738 -6.81 -9.60 -30.82
N ARG A 739 -6.85 -8.85 -29.70
CA ARG A 739 -6.50 -9.32 -28.34
C ARG A 739 -7.66 -9.23 -27.32
N SER A 740 -8.86 -8.89 -27.79
CA SER A 740 -10.01 -8.62 -26.92
C SER A 740 -10.80 -9.88 -26.50
N ASP A 741 -10.51 -11.04 -27.10
CA ASP A 741 -11.26 -12.29 -26.93
C ASP A 741 -12.79 -12.16 -27.06
N CYS A 742 -13.27 -11.10 -27.74
CA CYS A 742 -14.70 -10.88 -27.97
C CYS A 742 -15.16 -11.72 -29.16
N SER A 743 -16.22 -12.50 -28.97
CA SER A 743 -16.79 -13.30 -30.07
C SER A 743 -17.35 -12.36 -31.15
N PRO A 744 -17.18 -12.67 -32.46
CA PRO A 744 -17.84 -11.93 -33.53
C PRO A 744 -19.34 -11.79 -33.26
N LEU A 745 -19.92 -10.65 -33.61
CA LEU A 745 -21.36 -10.46 -33.45
C LEU A 745 -22.10 -11.55 -34.25
N PRO A 746 -23.11 -12.22 -33.66
CA PRO A 746 -23.86 -13.30 -34.31
C PRO A 746 -24.88 -12.73 -35.31
N ILE A 747 -24.37 -12.02 -36.33
CA ILE A 747 -25.13 -11.32 -37.38
C ILE A 747 -25.92 -12.32 -38.22
N ASP A 748 -25.31 -13.48 -38.52
CA ASP A 748 -25.96 -14.57 -39.24
C ASP A 748 -27.14 -15.18 -38.48
N GLU A 749 -27.16 -15.03 -37.15
CA GLU A 749 -28.22 -15.54 -36.28
C GLU A 749 -29.28 -14.47 -35.94
N ASN A 750 -29.11 -13.23 -36.42
CA ASN A 750 -30.02 -12.09 -36.15
C ASN A 750 -30.40 -11.93 -34.66
N ARG A 751 -29.46 -12.22 -33.74
CA ARG A 751 -29.69 -12.10 -32.29
C ARG A 751 -28.64 -11.19 -31.63
N PRO A 752 -28.95 -10.57 -30.48
CA PRO A 752 -27.93 -9.95 -29.65
C PRO A 752 -26.95 -11.00 -29.06
N PRO A 753 -25.73 -10.59 -28.67
CA PRO A 753 -24.82 -11.46 -27.93
C PRO A 753 -25.47 -11.90 -26.61
N THR A 754 -25.19 -13.13 -26.20
CA THR A 754 -25.63 -13.70 -24.93
C THR A 754 -24.89 -13.04 -23.77
N ARG A 755 -25.46 -13.20 -22.57
CA ARG A 755 -24.86 -12.74 -21.32
C ARG A 755 -23.41 -13.25 -21.16
N GLN A 756 -23.18 -14.51 -21.53
CA GLN A 756 -21.89 -15.16 -21.41
C GLN A 756 -20.88 -14.61 -22.43
N GLU A 757 -21.28 -14.43 -23.69
CA GLU A 757 -20.44 -13.84 -24.73
C GLU A 757 -19.95 -12.42 -24.34
N ILE A 758 -20.80 -11.62 -23.70
CA ILE A 758 -20.43 -10.28 -23.20
C ILE A 758 -19.48 -10.35 -22.00
N LEU A 759 -19.68 -11.28 -21.07
CA LEU A 759 -18.79 -11.45 -19.90
C LEU A 759 -17.39 -11.94 -20.30
N ASP A 760 -17.30 -12.79 -21.32
CA ASP A 760 -16.04 -13.36 -21.81
C ASP A 760 -15.24 -12.37 -22.67
N CYS A 761 -15.88 -11.30 -23.18
CA CYS A 761 -15.22 -10.24 -23.93
C CYS A 761 -14.29 -9.42 -23.02
N LYS A 762 -12.98 -9.64 -23.11
CA LYS A 762 -11.96 -8.96 -22.29
C LYS A 762 -11.96 -7.46 -22.49
N PHE A 763 -12.32 -6.96 -23.67
CA PHE A 763 -12.44 -5.52 -23.88
C PHE A 763 -13.52 -4.88 -23.01
N VAL A 764 -14.68 -5.54 -22.86
CA VAL A 764 -15.76 -5.11 -21.95
C VAL A 764 -15.34 -5.27 -20.49
N SER A 765 -14.71 -6.39 -20.14
CA SER A 765 -14.26 -6.64 -18.77
C SER A 765 -13.07 -5.78 -18.33
N ALA A 766 -12.21 -5.35 -19.25
CA ALA A 766 -11.04 -4.52 -18.92
C ALA A 766 -11.41 -3.05 -18.69
N VAL A 767 -12.53 -2.56 -19.23
CA VAL A 767 -13.12 -1.28 -18.79
C VAL A 767 -13.36 -1.31 -17.28
N PHE A 768 -13.87 -2.43 -16.74
CA PHE A 768 -14.05 -2.60 -15.28
C PHE A 768 -12.75 -2.76 -14.48
N ALA A 769 -11.64 -3.11 -15.14
CA ALA A 769 -10.33 -3.23 -14.49
C ALA A 769 -9.64 -1.86 -14.33
N VAL A 770 -9.91 -0.90 -15.21
CA VAL A 770 -9.35 0.46 -15.16
C VAL A 770 -10.26 1.46 -14.44
N THR A 771 -11.56 1.17 -14.36
CA THR A 771 -12.52 1.92 -13.54
C THR A 771 -12.51 1.42 -12.10
N GLY A 772 -12.66 2.32 -11.13
CA GLY A 772 -12.91 1.94 -9.75
C GLY A 772 -14.39 1.64 -9.51
N THR A 773 -14.71 0.49 -8.90
CA THR A 773 -15.93 0.44 -8.07
C THR A 773 -15.66 1.18 -6.76
N GLN A 774 -16.66 1.48 -5.94
CA GLN A 774 -16.42 1.91 -4.55
C GLN A 774 -17.07 0.96 -3.54
N ARG A 775 -16.69 1.10 -2.27
CA ARG A 775 -17.31 0.37 -1.16
C ARG A 775 -18.75 0.88 -0.95
N PRO A 776 -19.72 -0.01 -0.65
CA PRO A 776 -20.98 0.39 -0.06
C PRO A 776 -20.80 1.06 1.32
N GLU A 777 -21.33 2.27 1.51
CA GLU A 777 -21.34 2.96 2.81
C GLU A 777 -22.02 2.10 3.91
N ALA A 778 -21.29 1.79 4.98
CA ALA A 778 -21.72 0.86 6.03
C ALA A 778 -22.96 1.31 6.82
N VAL A 779 -23.30 2.60 6.76
CA VAL A 779 -24.43 3.21 7.47
C VAL A 779 -25.70 3.17 6.61
N ALA A 780 -25.62 2.67 5.37
CA ALA A 780 -26.67 2.75 4.37
C ALA A 780 -27.88 1.81 4.55
N GLY A 781 -27.91 0.95 5.58
CA GLY A 781 -28.89 -0.14 5.61
C GLY A 781 -29.49 -0.51 6.96
N GLY A 782 -28.94 -0.04 8.09
CA GLY A 782 -29.41 -0.36 9.44
C GLY A 782 -29.47 -1.85 9.84
N ASN A 783 -29.30 -2.79 8.89
CA ASN A 783 -29.43 -4.23 9.05
C ASN A 783 -28.11 -4.99 8.79
N GLY A 784 -27.00 -4.26 8.63
CA GLY A 784 -25.67 -4.84 8.41
C GLY A 784 -25.46 -5.54 7.06
N ARG A 785 -26.43 -5.50 6.13
CA ARG A 785 -26.24 -6.01 4.76
C ARG A 785 -25.93 -4.86 3.80
N PHE A 786 -24.84 -5.02 3.05
CA PHE A 786 -24.36 -4.04 2.07
C PHE A 786 -25.15 -4.09 0.74
N GLY A 787 -25.44 -2.92 0.15
CA GLY A 787 -26.24 -2.83 -1.08
C GLY A 787 -25.96 -1.60 -1.97
N ARG A 788 -24.75 -1.02 -1.96
CA ARG A 788 -24.36 0.12 -2.82
C ARG A 788 -23.19 -0.27 -3.74
N ARG A 789 -23.30 0.09 -5.01
CA ARG A 789 -22.21 0.01 -6.01
C ARG A 789 -22.11 1.37 -6.70
N ASP A 790 -21.23 2.23 -6.22
CA ASP A 790 -20.88 3.43 -6.96
C ASP A 790 -19.72 3.10 -7.89
N PHE A 791 -19.81 3.61 -9.11
CA PHE A 791 -18.88 3.30 -10.17
C PHE A 791 -18.28 4.61 -10.64
N LEU A 792 -16.95 4.68 -10.65
CA LEU A 792 -16.21 5.87 -11.03
C LEU A 792 -15.14 5.51 -12.04
N TRP A 793 -14.95 6.39 -13.02
CA TRP A 793 -13.88 6.24 -14.00
C TRP A 793 -12.50 6.38 -13.35
N THR A 794 -12.37 7.26 -12.36
CA THR A 794 -11.16 7.44 -11.57
C THR A 794 -11.54 7.64 -10.10
N GLY A 795 -11.01 6.81 -9.20
CA GLY A 795 -11.27 6.89 -7.77
C GLY A 795 -10.09 6.40 -6.94
N GLY A 796 -10.06 6.75 -5.67
CA GLY A 796 -9.00 6.38 -4.72
C GLY A 796 -8.59 7.55 -3.84
N SER A 797 -7.50 7.42 -3.09
CA SER A 797 -7.05 8.44 -2.15
C SER A 797 -5.56 8.73 -2.23
N GLU A 798 -5.19 9.96 -1.85
CA GLU A 798 -3.82 10.32 -1.51
C GLU A 798 -3.62 10.21 0.01
N LEU A 799 -2.55 9.54 0.38
CA LEU A 799 -2.17 9.21 1.74
C LEU A 799 -0.85 9.87 2.09
N GLN A 800 -0.67 10.18 3.36
CA GLN A 800 0.62 10.55 3.91
C GLN A 800 0.91 9.72 5.15
N LEU A 801 2.19 9.52 5.44
CA LEU A 801 2.63 8.95 6.70
C LEU A 801 3.03 10.08 7.65
N PHE A 802 2.63 10.01 8.91
CA PHE A 802 3.08 10.95 9.94
C PHE A 802 3.36 10.22 11.25
N TYR A 803 4.17 10.84 12.11
CA TYR A 803 4.52 10.29 13.42
C TYR A 803 3.90 11.14 14.52
N GLN A 804 3.13 10.49 15.39
CA GLN A 804 2.38 11.18 16.43
C GLN A 804 3.25 11.45 17.65
N LYS A 805 3.22 12.68 18.18
CA LYS A 805 3.78 12.99 19.49
C LYS A 805 2.86 12.48 20.59
N ARG A 806 3.40 11.75 21.57
CA ARG A 806 2.63 11.10 22.64
C ARG A 806 3.37 11.11 23.98
N ASN A 807 2.60 10.99 25.06
CA ASN A 807 3.11 10.74 26.40
C ASN A 807 3.01 9.25 26.72
N VAL A 808 4.04 8.71 27.36
CA VAL A 808 4.06 7.34 27.86
C VAL A 808 4.46 7.36 29.33
N LEU A 809 3.49 7.10 30.20
CA LEU A 809 3.73 6.91 31.63
C LEU A 809 3.97 5.43 31.89
N GLY A 810 5.04 5.10 32.62
CA GLY A 810 5.43 3.74 32.95
C GLY A 810 5.67 3.53 34.43
N PHE A 811 5.41 2.32 34.87
CA PHE A 811 5.68 1.83 36.21
C PHE A 811 6.28 0.43 36.11
N ALA A 812 7.36 0.15 36.83
CA ALA A 812 7.94 -1.18 36.90
C ALA A 812 8.25 -1.56 38.36
N THR A 813 8.11 -2.84 38.68
CA THR A 813 8.58 -3.37 39.95
C THR A 813 9.14 -4.78 39.82
N ASP A 814 10.24 -5.04 40.53
CA ASP A 814 10.81 -6.38 40.65
C ASP A 814 10.90 -6.80 42.10
N PHE A 815 10.73 -8.10 42.35
CA PHE A 815 11.03 -8.68 43.65
C PHE A 815 11.37 -10.16 43.52
N ALA A 816 12.25 -10.62 44.42
CA ALA A 816 12.51 -12.03 44.61
C ALA A 816 11.48 -12.64 45.57
N GLU A 817 10.93 -13.81 45.23
CA GLU A 817 10.04 -14.58 46.07
C GLU A 817 10.78 -15.82 46.62
N ASP A 818 10.83 -15.92 47.94
CA ASP A 818 11.66 -16.90 48.65
C ASP A 818 11.12 -18.33 48.69
N ARG A 819 9.80 -18.55 48.58
CA ARG A 819 9.17 -19.87 48.71
C ARG A 819 9.25 -20.68 47.41
N SER A 820 8.92 -20.09 46.27
CA SER A 820 9.06 -20.68 44.94
C SER A 820 10.46 -20.50 44.35
N LYS A 821 11.29 -19.64 44.96
CA LYS A 821 12.64 -19.29 44.46
C LYS A 821 12.57 -18.71 43.04
N THR A 822 11.63 -17.80 42.85
CA THR A 822 11.32 -17.15 41.58
C THR A 822 11.55 -15.66 41.69
N ASN A 823 12.08 -15.04 40.64
CA ASN A 823 12.09 -13.59 40.52
C ASN A 823 10.89 -13.15 39.68
N TRP A 824 10.18 -12.14 40.15
CA TRP A 824 9.02 -11.58 39.49
C TRP A 824 9.34 -10.16 39.05
N SER A 825 8.95 -9.82 37.82
CA SER A 825 8.98 -8.46 37.30
C SER A 825 7.61 -8.11 36.74
N LEU A 826 7.14 -6.90 37.04
CA LEU A 826 5.90 -6.34 36.55
C LEU A 826 6.22 -5.00 35.90
N GLU A 827 5.75 -4.78 34.68
CA GLU A 827 5.82 -3.49 34.00
C GLU A 827 4.44 -3.08 33.54
N PHE A 828 4.07 -1.82 33.76
CA PHE A 828 2.85 -1.23 33.27
C PHE A 828 3.18 0.03 32.50
N THR A 829 2.53 0.24 31.35
CA THR A 829 2.60 1.50 30.61
C THR A 829 1.22 1.97 30.17
N TRP A 830 1.02 3.28 30.24
CA TRP A 830 -0.13 3.98 29.70
C TRP A 830 0.33 4.91 28.59
N PHE A 831 -0.13 4.62 27.38
CA PHE A 831 0.05 5.47 26.21
C PHE A 831 -1.19 6.33 26.07
N ALA A 832 -1.02 7.65 26.18
CA ALA A 832 -2.10 8.60 26.04
C ALA A 832 -2.34 8.94 24.56
N ASN A 833 -3.59 8.87 24.10
CA ASN A 833 -4.01 9.22 22.74
C ASN A 833 -3.23 8.51 21.61
N GLU A 834 -2.92 7.23 21.71
CA GLU A 834 -2.23 6.49 20.65
C GLU A 834 -3.11 6.37 19.40
N ALA A 835 -2.55 6.67 18.21
CA ALA A 835 -3.28 6.55 16.95
C ALA A 835 -3.42 5.10 16.50
N PHE A 836 -4.65 4.73 16.12
CA PHE A 836 -4.97 3.44 15.53
C PHE A 836 -5.70 3.63 14.21
N ALA A 837 -5.42 2.76 13.25
CA ALA A 837 -6.13 2.74 11.99
C ALA A 837 -7.63 2.53 12.25
N ASN A 838 -8.42 3.50 11.79
CA ASN A 838 -9.85 3.55 11.98
C ASN A 838 -10.49 3.62 10.59
N THR A 839 -11.25 2.56 10.30
CA THR A 839 -11.88 2.37 9.00
C THR A 839 -13.18 3.14 8.83
N THR A 840 -13.75 3.72 9.90
CA THR A 840 -15.06 4.41 9.86
C THR A 840 -14.96 5.92 9.73
N VAL A 841 -13.79 6.51 9.94
CA VAL A 841 -13.58 7.97 9.89
C VAL A 841 -12.87 8.40 8.59
N PRO A 842 -13.19 9.58 8.03
CA PRO A 842 -12.61 10.05 6.77
C PRO A 842 -11.08 10.10 6.75
N ARG A 843 -10.48 10.40 7.90
CA ARG A 843 -9.03 10.54 8.06
C ARG A 843 -8.28 9.21 8.06
N GLY A 844 -8.99 8.09 8.26
CA GLY A 844 -8.43 6.74 8.30
C GLY A 844 -7.78 6.34 9.63
N PHE A 845 -7.79 7.22 10.65
CA PHE A 845 -7.30 6.91 11.99
C PHE A 845 -8.09 7.68 13.07
N SER A 846 -8.11 7.14 14.28
CA SER A 846 -8.54 7.83 15.50
C SER A 846 -7.56 7.52 16.63
N THR A 847 -7.59 8.35 17.67
CA THR A 847 -6.74 8.19 18.85
C THR A 847 -7.51 7.57 19.99
N MET A 848 -6.88 6.68 20.75
CA MET A 848 -7.42 6.14 22.00
C MET A 848 -6.28 5.83 22.97
N ASP A 849 -6.61 5.75 24.26
CA ASP A 849 -5.64 5.31 25.26
C ASP A 849 -5.31 3.82 25.11
N SER A 850 -4.09 3.44 25.49
CA SER A 850 -3.58 2.06 25.41
C SER A 850 -2.84 1.72 26.70
N LEU A 851 -3.29 0.65 27.37
CA LEU A 851 -2.74 0.18 28.64
C LEU A 851 -2.02 -1.15 28.43
N ASN A 852 -0.72 -1.19 28.70
CA ASN A 852 0.09 -2.39 28.55
C ASN A 852 0.60 -2.87 29.91
N LEU A 853 0.51 -4.17 30.17
CA LEU A 853 1.02 -4.84 31.35
C LEU A 853 1.91 -6.00 30.92
N THR A 854 3.15 -6.02 31.39
CA THR A 854 4.05 -7.16 31.29
C THR A 854 4.24 -7.82 32.64
N ILE A 855 4.22 -9.15 32.65
CA ILE A 855 4.52 -9.98 33.83
C ILE A 855 5.64 -10.94 33.42
N SER A 856 6.78 -10.90 34.08
CA SER A 856 7.90 -11.83 33.88
C SER A 856 8.15 -12.65 35.15
N VAL A 857 8.44 -13.93 34.97
CA VAL A 857 8.82 -14.86 36.03
C VAL A 857 10.04 -15.66 35.62
N ASP A 858 11.07 -15.57 36.44
CA ASP A 858 12.35 -16.24 36.23
C ASP A 858 12.64 -17.26 37.31
N ARG A 859 13.13 -18.44 36.91
CA ARG A 859 13.50 -19.50 37.84
C ARG A 859 14.64 -20.38 37.35
N PRO A 860 15.82 -20.35 38.00
CA PRO A 860 16.80 -21.42 37.87
C PRO A 860 16.31 -22.68 38.60
N THR A 861 16.25 -23.82 37.91
CA THR A 861 15.76 -25.09 38.47
C THR A 861 16.68 -26.26 38.08
N PHE A 862 17.03 -27.12 39.04
CA PHE A 862 17.74 -28.37 38.75
C PHE A 862 16.80 -29.40 38.13
N VAL A 863 17.15 -29.88 36.94
CA VAL A 863 16.48 -31.01 36.27
C VAL A 863 17.50 -32.15 36.19
N ASN A 864 17.66 -32.85 37.33
CA ASN A 864 18.81 -33.73 37.58
C ASN A 864 18.98 -34.86 36.56
N PHE A 865 17.89 -35.35 35.94
CA PHE A 865 17.99 -36.42 34.93
C PHE A 865 18.56 -35.91 33.59
N ALA A 866 18.40 -34.62 33.29
CA ALA A 866 18.90 -34.00 32.07
C ALA A 866 20.28 -33.39 32.30
N ASN A 867 20.46 -32.65 33.39
CA ASN A 867 21.75 -32.06 33.78
C ASN A 867 21.87 -32.01 35.31
N PRO A 868 22.69 -32.88 35.93
CA PRO A 868 22.90 -32.86 37.38
C PRO A 868 23.90 -31.79 37.84
N SER A 869 24.63 -31.16 36.92
CA SER A 869 25.76 -30.26 37.23
C SER A 869 25.43 -28.77 37.10
N ARG A 870 24.40 -28.43 36.33
CA ARG A 870 23.93 -27.06 36.08
C ARG A 870 22.40 -27.00 36.14
N THR A 871 21.88 -25.85 36.52
CA THR A 871 20.45 -25.57 36.47
C THR A 871 19.99 -25.29 35.05
N PHE A 872 18.71 -25.52 34.79
CA PHE A 872 17.98 -24.96 33.67
C PHE A 872 17.40 -23.61 34.10
N PHE A 873 17.63 -22.57 33.32
CA PHE A 873 16.97 -21.29 33.53
C PHE A 873 15.66 -21.28 32.76
N PHE A 874 14.56 -21.09 33.47
CA PHE A 874 13.23 -20.94 32.90
C PHE A 874 12.81 -19.48 33.02
N ASN A 875 12.53 -18.83 31.89
CA ASN A 875 11.99 -17.48 31.79
C ASN A 875 10.62 -17.55 31.14
N MET A 876 9.61 -16.95 31.75
CA MET A 876 8.26 -16.85 31.21
C MET A 876 7.80 -15.40 31.29
N GLN A 877 7.31 -14.84 30.18
CA GLN A 877 6.80 -13.47 30.14
C GLN A 877 5.42 -13.43 29.50
N TRP A 878 4.54 -12.57 30.00
CA TRP A 878 3.21 -12.30 29.45
C TRP A 878 3.07 -10.82 29.18
N PHE A 879 2.71 -10.47 27.96
CA PHE A 879 2.43 -9.11 27.50
C PHE A 879 0.93 -8.99 27.26
N ILE A 880 0.30 -8.06 27.97
CA ILE A 880 -1.14 -7.88 28.01
C ILE A 880 -1.42 -6.44 27.61
N ARG A 881 -2.15 -6.23 26.51
CA ARG A 881 -2.62 -4.89 26.11
C ARG A 881 -4.13 -4.79 26.32
N TYR A 882 -4.60 -3.65 26.82
CA TYR A 882 -6.00 -3.28 26.92
C TYR A 882 -6.28 -1.92 26.25
N LEU A 883 -7.31 -1.87 25.42
CA LEU A 883 -7.81 -0.69 24.71
C LEU A 883 -9.20 -0.32 25.27
N PRO A 884 -9.28 0.63 26.23
CA PRO A 884 -10.53 0.96 26.93
C PRO A 884 -11.64 1.53 26.02
N GLU A 885 -11.27 2.23 24.95
CA GLU A 885 -12.20 2.91 24.04
C GLU A 885 -12.46 2.12 22.74
N TYR A 886 -12.19 0.81 22.76
CA TYR A 886 -12.34 -0.03 21.58
C TYR A 886 -13.81 -0.25 21.21
N GLU A 887 -14.17 0.11 19.97
CA GLU A 887 -15.55 0.06 19.47
C GLU A 887 -15.90 -1.23 18.69
N GLY A 888 -14.95 -2.14 18.46
CA GLY A 888 -15.20 -3.42 17.79
C GLY A 888 -14.43 -3.66 16.49
N LEU A 889 -14.42 -4.93 16.08
CA LEU A 889 -13.90 -5.40 14.79
C LEU A 889 -14.81 -4.85 13.67
N GLY A 890 -14.30 -3.92 12.88
CA GLY A 890 -15.06 -3.19 11.86
C GLY A 890 -14.98 -1.67 11.98
N THR A 891 -14.60 -1.17 13.16
CA THR A 891 -14.13 0.21 13.35
C THR A 891 -12.61 0.25 13.27
N TYR A 892 -11.95 -0.54 14.13
CA TYR A 892 -10.49 -0.60 14.22
C TYR A 892 -9.92 -1.86 13.56
N THR A 893 -8.67 -1.78 13.10
CA THR A 893 -7.92 -2.95 12.63
C THR A 893 -7.27 -3.75 13.78
N ALA A 894 -7.25 -3.21 15.00
CA ALA A 894 -6.78 -3.96 16.16
C ALA A 894 -7.70 -5.15 16.49
N ASP A 895 -7.10 -6.31 16.78
CA ASP A 895 -7.82 -7.55 17.13
C ASP A 895 -8.29 -7.53 18.58
N GLY A 896 -9.44 -6.89 18.81
CA GLY A 896 -10.13 -6.86 20.09
C GLY A 896 -9.59 -5.82 21.09
N PRO A 897 -10.35 -5.58 22.18
CA PRO A 897 -9.93 -4.67 23.24
C PRO A 897 -8.78 -5.24 24.07
N TRP A 898 -8.54 -6.55 24.02
CA TRP A 898 -7.45 -7.22 24.75
C TRP A 898 -6.49 -7.87 23.76
N SER A 899 -5.19 -7.85 24.05
CA SER A 899 -4.20 -8.71 23.41
C SER A 899 -3.36 -9.43 24.46
N PHE A 900 -3.01 -10.69 24.19
CA PHE A 900 -2.18 -11.53 25.08
C PHE A 900 -1.10 -12.21 24.26
N LEU A 901 0.15 -11.95 24.61
CA LEU A 901 1.31 -12.61 24.04
C LEU A 901 2.14 -13.22 25.17
N GLY A 902 2.49 -14.50 25.04
CA GLY A 902 3.34 -15.22 25.98
C GLY A 902 4.68 -15.58 25.36
N THR A 903 5.76 -15.44 26.13
CA THR A 903 7.07 -16.00 25.79
C THR A 903 7.48 -17.00 26.87
N PHE A 904 8.13 -18.07 26.44
CA PHE A 904 8.74 -19.04 27.34
C PHE A 904 10.09 -19.48 26.78
N SER A 905 11.15 -19.26 27.56
CA SER A 905 12.52 -19.59 27.22
C SER A 905 13.11 -20.55 28.24
N VAL A 906 13.84 -21.55 27.75
CA VAL A 906 14.62 -22.47 28.57
C VAL A 906 16.02 -22.64 28.00
N PHE A 907 17.03 -22.52 28.84
CA PHE A 907 18.42 -22.75 28.45
C PHE A 907 19.25 -23.32 29.60
N THR A 908 20.33 -24.02 29.26
CA THR A 908 21.28 -24.60 30.21
C THR A 908 22.66 -24.75 29.58
N GLY A 909 23.66 -25.13 30.37
CA GLY A 909 25.03 -25.37 29.89
C GLY A 909 25.53 -26.77 30.24
N TYR A 910 26.19 -27.41 29.29
CA TYR A 910 26.87 -28.69 29.43
C TYR A 910 28.38 -28.53 29.22
N PHE A 911 29.15 -29.46 29.79
CA PHE A 911 30.60 -29.56 29.60
C PHE A 911 31.34 -28.25 29.93
N GLN A 912 31.12 -27.70 31.13
CA GLN A 912 31.69 -26.41 31.55
C GLN A 912 31.29 -25.27 30.59
N ASP A 913 29.99 -25.22 30.24
CA ASP A 913 29.40 -24.21 29.38
C ASP A 913 30.00 -24.14 27.95
N ARG A 914 30.61 -25.25 27.50
CA ARG A 914 31.03 -25.41 26.10
C ARG A 914 29.88 -25.71 25.16
N LEU A 915 28.82 -26.37 25.64
CA LEU A 915 27.63 -26.68 24.85
C LEU A 915 26.41 -26.03 25.50
N LEU A 916 25.78 -25.10 24.80
CA LEU A 916 24.69 -24.25 25.29
C LEU A 916 23.44 -24.44 24.42
N PRO A 917 22.56 -25.41 24.75
CA PRO A 917 21.25 -25.51 24.14
C PRO A 917 20.31 -24.44 24.72
N ALA A 918 19.52 -23.82 23.84
CA ALA A 918 18.43 -22.92 24.19
C ALA A 918 17.19 -23.21 23.33
N LEU A 919 16.03 -23.06 23.95
CA LEU A 919 14.72 -23.15 23.31
C LEU A 919 13.88 -21.97 23.76
N THR A 920 13.39 -21.18 22.81
CA THR A 920 12.46 -20.06 23.06
C THR A 920 11.19 -20.31 22.27
N THR A 921 10.05 -20.08 22.91
CA THR A 921 8.73 -20.15 22.32
C THR A 921 8.01 -18.83 22.52
N VAL A 922 7.29 -18.39 21.50
CA VAL A 922 6.50 -17.17 21.49
C VAL A 922 5.12 -17.54 20.96
N TYR A 923 4.07 -17.08 21.62
CA TYR A 923 2.70 -17.34 21.19
C TYR A 923 1.79 -16.16 21.51
N ASP A 924 1.14 -15.62 20.48
CA ASP A 924 0.10 -14.62 20.55
C ASP A 924 -1.27 -15.30 20.46
N VAL A 925 -2.07 -15.15 21.52
CA VAL A 925 -3.32 -15.90 21.72
C VAL A 925 -4.41 -15.43 20.74
N HIS A 926 -4.51 -14.12 20.51
CA HIS A 926 -5.60 -13.55 19.71
C HIS A 926 -5.38 -13.78 18.21
N SER A 927 -4.15 -13.56 17.74
CA SER A 927 -3.79 -13.80 16.33
C SER A 927 -3.51 -15.29 16.03
N SER A 928 -3.52 -16.16 17.05
CA SER A 928 -3.15 -17.58 16.93
C SER A 928 -1.82 -17.78 16.19
N SER A 929 -0.85 -16.89 16.43
CA SER A 929 0.44 -16.85 15.77
C SER A 929 1.59 -17.04 16.77
N GLY A 930 2.73 -17.52 16.31
CA GLY A 930 3.83 -17.82 17.21
C GLY A 930 5.11 -18.28 16.52
N ALA A 931 6.11 -18.55 17.34
CA ALA A 931 7.39 -19.06 16.91
C ALA A 931 7.96 -20.07 17.92
N VAL A 932 8.73 -21.03 17.41
CA VAL A 932 9.57 -21.94 18.21
C VAL A 932 11.00 -21.86 17.68
N ILE A 933 11.92 -21.40 18.51
CA ILE A 933 13.30 -21.15 18.16
C ILE A 933 14.18 -22.08 18.99
N GLY A 934 14.83 -23.03 18.32
CA GLY A 934 15.81 -23.91 18.93
C GLY A 934 17.20 -23.55 18.44
N GLN A 935 18.15 -23.39 19.36
CA GLN A 935 19.55 -23.15 19.00
C GLN A 935 20.52 -23.91 19.89
N LEU A 936 21.69 -24.17 19.33
CA LEU A 936 22.79 -24.85 19.97
C LEU A 936 24.08 -24.09 19.70
N THR A 937 24.66 -23.52 20.74
CA THR A 937 25.98 -22.89 20.67
C THR A 937 27.04 -23.86 21.19
N TYR A 938 28.10 -24.05 20.42
CA TYR A 938 29.30 -24.80 20.81
C TYR A 938 30.52 -23.86 20.84
N ARG A 939 31.15 -23.76 22.00
CA ARG A 939 32.39 -23.01 22.22
C ARG A 939 33.57 -23.95 22.05
N PHE A 940 34.29 -23.83 20.95
CA PHE A 940 35.49 -24.64 20.67
C PHE A 940 36.68 -24.18 21.52
N SER A 941 36.76 -22.89 21.81
CA SER A 941 37.73 -22.24 22.69
C SER A 941 37.09 -21.03 23.37
N GLU A 942 37.88 -20.26 24.14
CA GLU A 942 37.45 -18.98 24.73
C GLU A 942 37.17 -17.90 23.67
N VAL A 943 37.81 -18.01 22.51
CA VAL A 943 37.72 -17.04 21.40
C VAL A 943 36.80 -17.49 20.27
N PHE A 944 36.61 -18.79 20.07
CA PHE A 944 35.90 -19.32 18.90
C PHE A 944 34.65 -20.12 19.27
N SER A 945 33.52 -19.72 18.70
CA SER A 945 32.24 -20.39 18.88
C SER A 945 31.46 -20.52 17.58
N ALA A 946 30.62 -21.55 17.51
CA ALA A 946 29.63 -21.71 16.46
C ALA A 946 28.23 -21.89 17.05
N THR A 947 27.25 -21.22 16.49
CA THR A 947 25.84 -21.37 16.85
C THR A 947 25.08 -21.88 15.64
N ILE A 948 24.37 -23.00 15.79
CA ILE A 948 23.42 -23.50 14.79
C ILE A 948 22.03 -23.42 15.39
N GLY A 949 21.05 -22.98 14.61
CA GLY A 949 19.67 -22.93 15.07
C GLY A 949 18.65 -23.02 13.95
N ALA A 950 17.41 -23.25 14.37
CA ALA A 950 16.24 -23.23 13.51
C ALA A 950 15.10 -22.51 14.23
N ALA A 951 14.39 -21.67 13.50
CA ALA A 951 13.19 -20.99 13.97
C ALA A 951 12.01 -21.43 13.11
N SER A 952 10.96 -21.94 13.73
CA SER A 952 9.70 -22.21 13.04
C SER A 952 8.69 -21.13 13.37
N PHE A 953 8.03 -20.59 12.36
CA PHE A 953 6.99 -19.57 12.51
C PHE A 953 5.65 -20.11 12.05
N PHE A 954 4.58 -19.67 12.69
CA PHE A 954 3.22 -20.06 12.33
C PHE A 954 2.22 -18.98 12.71
N GLY A 955 1.05 -19.03 12.10
CA GLY A 955 -0.03 -18.09 12.32
C GLY A 955 -0.73 -17.76 11.01
N GLU A 956 -1.96 -17.27 11.12
CA GLU A 956 -2.72 -16.85 9.95
C GLU A 956 -3.33 -15.47 10.22
N PRO A 957 -3.39 -14.59 9.21
CA PRO A 957 -4.07 -13.32 9.36
C PRO A 957 -5.57 -13.51 9.65
N SER A 958 -6.11 -12.61 10.48
CA SER A 958 -7.54 -12.53 10.75
C SER A 958 -8.26 -11.78 9.62
N TYR A 959 -9.56 -12.03 9.52
CA TYR A 959 -10.43 -11.35 8.57
C TYR A 959 -10.63 -9.90 9.02
N ALA A 960 -10.27 -8.94 8.18
CA ALA A 960 -10.63 -7.54 8.35
C ALA A 960 -11.48 -7.07 7.17
N ARG A 961 -12.40 -6.15 7.49
CA ARG A 961 -13.09 -5.37 6.48
C ARG A 961 -12.12 -4.38 5.87
N ILE A 962 -12.22 -4.19 4.57
CA ILE A 962 -11.43 -3.20 3.86
C ILE A 962 -11.84 -1.79 4.34
N PRO A 963 -10.88 -0.86 4.54
CA PRO A 963 -11.17 0.49 4.99
C PRO A 963 -12.24 1.18 4.14
N ILE A 964 -12.99 2.14 4.71
CA ILE A 964 -13.99 2.91 3.93
C ILE A 964 -13.36 3.56 2.70
N ARG A 965 -12.08 3.94 2.78
CA ARG A 965 -11.33 4.63 1.73
C ARG A 965 -10.19 3.76 1.21
N GLN A 966 -10.11 3.60 -0.11
CA GLN A 966 -9.08 2.76 -0.74
C GLN A 966 -7.91 3.60 -1.24
N ALA A 967 -6.70 3.11 -0.95
CA ALA A 967 -5.45 3.73 -1.34
C ALA A 967 -5.17 3.74 -2.85
N ILE A 968 -5.72 2.79 -3.62
CA ILE A 968 -5.39 2.57 -5.04
C ILE A 968 -6.63 2.17 -5.86
N LEU A 969 -6.51 2.25 -7.20
CA LEU A 969 -7.52 1.80 -8.18
C LEU A 969 -7.70 0.27 -8.12
N SER A 970 -8.38 -0.24 -7.12
CA SER A 970 -8.85 -1.63 -7.11
C SER A 970 -9.86 -1.74 -6.01
N ASN A 971 -11.12 -1.99 -6.40
CA ASN A 971 -12.21 -1.95 -5.45
C ASN A 971 -12.82 -3.30 -5.18
N SER A 972 -13.30 -3.41 -3.95
CA SER A 972 -13.88 -4.56 -3.29
C SER A 972 -15.19 -4.14 -2.62
N GLY A 973 -16.24 -3.99 -3.45
CA GLY A 973 -17.56 -3.58 -3.01
C GLY A 973 -18.42 -4.73 -2.48
N GLY A 974 -18.24 -5.15 -1.23
CA GLY A 974 -19.12 -6.09 -0.52
C GLY A 974 -18.77 -6.22 0.98
N ASP A 975 -19.40 -7.17 1.70
CA ASP A 975 -18.97 -7.76 3.00
C ASP A 975 -17.65 -8.54 2.80
N PHE A 976 -16.73 -7.92 2.07
CA PHE A 976 -15.52 -8.53 1.61
C PHE A 976 -14.48 -8.39 2.70
N GLU A 977 -14.55 -9.36 3.59
CA GLU A 977 -13.51 -9.56 4.56
C GLU A 977 -12.34 -10.26 3.88
N THR A 978 -11.17 -9.69 4.10
CA THR A 978 -9.92 -10.21 3.59
C THR A 978 -9.07 -10.62 4.75
N ARG A 979 -8.37 -11.74 4.62
CA ARG A 979 -7.37 -12.17 5.60
C ARG A 979 -6.12 -11.31 5.43
N THR A 980 -6.27 -10.04 5.81
CA THR A 980 -5.27 -8.97 5.65
C THR A 980 -4.97 -8.29 6.97
N ASN A 981 -5.65 -8.66 8.04
CA ASN A 981 -5.29 -8.18 9.36
C ASN A 981 -4.15 -9.03 9.90
N PHE A 982 -2.92 -8.58 9.65
CA PHE A 982 -1.73 -9.23 10.17
C PHE A 982 -1.41 -8.63 11.53
N GLN A 983 -1.59 -9.43 12.57
CA GLN A 983 -1.30 -9.09 13.97
C GLN A 983 -0.31 -10.11 14.55
N GLY A 984 0.40 -9.72 15.61
CA GLY A 984 1.38 -10.58 16.26
C GLY A 984 2.49 -11.04 15.30
N LEU A 985 2.75 -12.35 15.25
CA LEU A 985 3.80 -12.96 14.40
C LEU A 985 3.27 -13.43 13.04
N SER A 986 1.97 -13.26 12.74
CA SER A 986 1.42 -13.65 11.43
C SER A 986 2.06 -12.97 10.20
N PRO A 987 2.61 -11.72 10.25
CA PRO A 987 3.36 -11.16 9.12
C PRO A 987 4.60 -11.96 8.70
N ILE A 988 5.18 -12.76 9.61
CA ILE A 988 6.40 -13.54 9.40
C ILE A 988 6.17 -15.07 9.45
N ALA A 989 4.91 -15.52 9.47
CA ALA A 989 4.56 -16.94 9.57
C ALA A 989 5.15 -17.82 8.46
N GLU A 990 5.44 -17.27 7.28
CA GLU A 990 6.01 -17.99 6.13
C GLU A 990 7.55 -17.89 6.04
N ARG A 991 8.23 -17.76 7.19
CA ARG A 991 9.69 -17.49 7.27
C ARG A 991 10.46 -18.48 8.15
N ASP A 992 10.11 -19.76 8.12
CA ASP A 992 10.90 -20.78 8.82
C ASP A 992 12.37 -20.65 8.43
N GLU A 993 13.24 -20.61 9.43
CA GLU A 993 14.62 -20.19 9.27
C GLU A 993 15.58 -21.27 9.76
N VAL A 994 16.70 -21.44 9.06
CA VAL A 994 17.88 -22.17 9.55
C VAL A 994 19.07 -21.25 9.46
N PHE A 995 19.84 -21.16 10.55
CA PHE A 995 20.96 -20.25 10.67
C PHE A 995 22.21 -20.90 11.27
N LEU A 996 23.37 -20.38 10.86
CA LEU A 996 24.69 -20.72 11.37
C LEU A 996 25.46 -19.42 11.60
N LEU A 997 25.97 -19.22 12.81
CA LEU A 997 26.86 -18.12 13.18
C LEU A 997 28.21 -18.70 13.56
N LEU A 998 29.29 -18.14 13.01
CA LEU A 998 30.67 -18.46 13.37
C LEU A 998 31.31 -17.19 13.93
N ARG A 999 31.63 -17.17 15.22
CA ARG A 999 32.17 -15.99 15.91
C ARG A 999 33.57 -16.25 16.41
N TYR A 1000 34.45 -15.30 16.11
CA TYR A 1000 35.79 -15.19 16.69
C TYR A 1000 35.90 -13.86 17.45
N THR A 1001 36.04 -13.94 18.76
CA THR A 1001 36.19 -12.79 19.68
C THR A 1001 37.68 -12.60 19.99
N PHE A 1002 38.15 -11.34 20.07
CA PHE A 1002 39.54 -11.03 20.36
C PHE A 1002 39.70 -9.91 21.39
#